data_AF-A0A0Q7XZ88-F1
#
_entry.id   AF-A0A0Q7XZ88-F1
#
_cell.length_a   1.000
_cell.length_b   1.000
_cell.length_c   1.000
_cell.angle_alpha   90.00
_cell.angle_beta   90.00
_cell.angle_gamma   90.00
#
_symmetry.space_group_name_H-M   'P 1'
#
loop_
_entity.id
_entity.type
_entity.pdbx_description
1 polymer ?
#
loop_
_entity_poly.entity_id
_entity_poly.type
_entity_poly.pdbx_seq_one_letter_code
_entity_poly.pdbx_strand_id
1 'polypeptide(L)'
;MAGMTYMQRRPSGIYEFRKRLPQEIAGKPAPIRIRGELAELINAKTGNFKQFLTISLNTTDQKRAKREDLRQAARVADLYEKALRLLQAKAESKGTAVSPELPPMQQIEDHFYQTVLADDEKLRRHGDARRQMQSPEERSRYSLLESVKFGGLGLSESHMVVLDEEIALLLADFRNALARYDTTIARAPLLAHLAGLGCSVREENAYFQDASLAVLRGHVRGYEALLERQKGRVISTPAPVEVDATKKGPKLSEAFDLWKAGSQARGGKKPAPTTVAEAERGVRYFIQYHGDMRLGDISKEKVRDFRNALSRLPTRLTAAQRKLPLRQLRKTQSIRFSLRTKSPVEARKRERKITQFLDGLFARLRTKQVVELSHRQIQALSGSFYAAWASEPDRFPDRLLYADGLGLPCTAPEDYDAEAKKLRQLSETLRVILQPTLGDAPLASLLRVSDTLLMLHGIPKATEASRRHLAKALAKELPEAIATRARFADGDYRIDERLSRFPAWENIGLIAPATTHTKRRSSSTTLSSLLDGWWSANQSLGKSVATHEKYVISFKHLKDFLRHDEASAVTSDDIRKFRDERLKTVAPVTIRSNLIAFKSVFAWAVDQRFMDRNPAEGVSVQRGKKVKLREREFTDKEATAILRHANTLRNDPNLSDTGLGKRWVPWLCAYTGARVGEIVQLRKEDIRQDKGSWVITISPEAGSVKTGEAREVPLHAHVIEQGFLDFVKASPKGYLFIHLKKGASFRQTWRGRKNVIAAFVREVVPDPNVAPNHGWRH
;
A
#
# COMPACT_ATOMS: atom_id res chain seq x y z
N MET A 1 -22.41 13.91 -25.27
CA MET A 1 -21.07 13.68 -25.87
C MET A 1 -20.96 14.20 -27.31
N ALA A 2 -21.72 15.24 -27.72
CA ALA A 2 -21.77 15.68 -29.11
C ALA A 2 -20.77 16.81 -29.48
N GLY A 3 -19.78 17.13 -28.65
CA GLY A 3 -18.88 18.28 -28.86
C GLY A 3 -17.38 17.98 -28.92
N MET A 4 -16.95 16.72 -28.89
CA MET A 4 -15.52 16.40 -29.00
C MET A 4 -15.17 15.95 -30.42
N THR A 5 -14.50 16.82 -31.17
CA THR A 5 -13.87 16.46 -32.43
C THR A 5 -12.67 15.53 -32.16
N TYR A 6 -12.63 14.38 -32.83
CA TYR A 6 -11.50 13.42 -32.76
C TYR A 6 -10.54 13.61 -33.93
N MET A 7 -10.71 14.72 -34.64
CA MET A 7 -10.03 15.09 -35.85
C MET A 7 -8.61 15.58 -35.55
N GLN A 8 -7.64 15.07 -36.29
CA GLN A 8 -6.23 15.46 -36.21
C GLN A 8 -5.70 15.74 -37.62
N ARG A 9 -4.90 16.78 -37.80
CA ARG A 9 -4.28 17.08 -39.10
C ARG A 9 -2.92 16.38 -39.20
N ARG A 10 -2.70 15.61 -40.26
CA ARG A 10 -1.40 14.99 -40.54
C ARG A 10 -0.42 16.01 -41.12
N PRO A 11 0.91 15.76 -41.05
CA PRO A 11 1.90 16.57 -41.74
C PRO A 11 1.67 16.66 -43.26
N SER A 12 1.03 15.65 -43.86
CA SER A 12 0.64 15.65 -45.28
C SER A 12 -0.56 16.57 -45.60
N GLY A 13 -1.06 17.33 -44.63
CA GLY A 13 -2.22 18.24 -44.77
C GLY A 13 -3.59 17.56 -44.68
N ILE A 14 -3.66 16.24 -44.80
CA ILE A 14 -4.89 15.43 -44.74
C ILE A 14 -5.31 15.22 -43.28
N TYR A 15 -6.62 15.33 -43.00
CA TYR A 15 -7.18 15.07 -41.67
C TYR A 15 -7.40 13.57 -41.42
N GLU A 16 -7.29 13.14 -40.17
CA GLU A 16 -7.58 11.79 -39.68
C GLU A 16 -8.46 11.83 -38.43
N PHE A 17 -9.37 10.88 -38.30
CA PHE A 17 -10.09 10.58 -37.07
C PHE A 17 -9.21 9.69 -36.20
N ARG A 18 -8.95 10.11 -34.96
CA ARG A 18 -8.15 9.34 -34.02
C ARG A 18 -8.81 9.28 -32.65
N LYS A 19 -9.42 8.14 -32.33
CA LYS A 19 -10.08 7.89 -31.05
C LYS A 19 -9.41 6.76 -30.30
N ARG A 20 -9.20 6.96 -29.00
CA ARG A 20 -8.69 5.90 -28.11
C ARG A 20 -9.80 4.88 -27.85
N LEU A 21 -9.48 3.58 -27.90
CA LEU A 21 -10.44 2.56 -27.46
C LEU A 21 -10.66 2.66 -25.93
N PRO A 22 -11.86 2.34 -25.42
CA PRO A 22 -12.11 2.29 -23.98
C PRO A 22 -11.12 1.36 -23.24
N GLN A 23 -10.73 1.72 -22.01
CA GLN A 23 -9.73 0.94 -21.24
C GLN A 23 -10.18 -0.49 -20.94
N GLU A 24 -11.49 -0.74 -21.02
CA GLU A 24 -12.14 -2.03 -20.87
C GLU A 24 -11.66 -3.04 -21.92
N ILE A 25 -11.34 -2.58 -23.14
CA ILE A 25 -10.95 -3.45 -24.26
C ILE A 25 -9.56 -3.10 -24.83
N ALA A 26 -9.11 -1.84 -24.75
CA ALA A 26 -7.86 -1.38 -25.37
C ALA A 26 -6.65 -2.25 -25.01
N GLY A 27 -5.99 -2.82 -26.02
CA GLY A 27 -4.78 -3.64 -25.85
C GLY A 27 -4.99 -5.04 -25.27
N LYS A 28 -6.23 -5.45 -24.97
CA LYS A 28 -6.55 -6.76 -24.40
C LYS A 28 -6.77 -7.82 -25.50
N PRO A 29 -6.56 -9.11 -25.20
CA PRO A 29 -6.83 -10.19 -26.17
C PRO A 29 -8.31 -10.26 -26.53
N ALA A 30 -8.60 -10.21 -27.84
CA ALA A 30 -9.95 -10.41 -28.34
C ALA A 30 -10.25 -11.91 -28.45
N PRO A 31 -11.39 -12.42 -27.95
CA PRO A 31 -11.79 -13.82 -28.13
C PRO A 31 -11.89 -14.20 -29.60
N ILE A 32 -11.39 -15.38 -29.98
CA ILE A 32 -11.31 -15.84 -31.39
C ILE A 32 -12.67 -15.73 -32.10
N ARG A 33 -13.76 -16.11 -31.43
CA ARG A 33 -15.12 -16.11 -31.98
C ARG A 33 -15.64 -14.74 -32.43
N ILE A 34 -15.16 -13.63 -31.87
CA ILE A 34 -15.62 -12.27 -32.22
C ILE A 34 -14.64 -11.53 -33.13
N ARG A 35 -13.50 -12.14 -33.48
CA ARG A 35 -12.45 -11.46 -34.25
C ARG A 35 -12.88 -11.13 -35.68
N GLY A 36 -13.73 -11.97 -36.28
CA GLY A 36 -14.29 -11.72 -37.62
C GLY A 36 -15.22 -10.51 -37.64
N GLU A 37 -16.16 -10.44 -36.69
CA GLU A 37 -17.16 -9.35 -36.64
C GLU A 37 -16.60 -7.99 -36.21
N LEU A 38 -15.46 -7.95 -35.52
CA LEU A 38 -14.84 -6.73 -34.98
C LEU A 38 -13.43 -6.50 -35.53
N ALA A 39 -13.14 -6.98 -36.74
CA ALA A 39 -11.80 -6.93 -37.34
C ALA A 39 -11.17 -5.53 -37.33
N GLU A 40 -11.97 -4.47 -37.53
CA GLU A 40 -11.49 -3.08 -37.51
C GLU A 40 -10.91 -2.64 -36.16
N LEU A 41 -11.44 -3.17 -35.06
CA LEU A 41 -11.00 -2.84 -33.70
C LEU A 41 -9.81 -3.69 -33.25
N ILE A 42 -9.40 -4.69 -34.04
CA ILE A 42 -8.44 -5.72 -33.64
C ILE A 42 -7.15 -5.58 -34.47
N ASN A 43 -6.02 -5.76 -33.81
CA ASN A 43 -4.73 -5.85 -34.47
C ASN A 43 -4.56 -7.27 -35.01
N ALA A 44 -4.54 -7.43 -36.33
CA ALA A 44 -4.45 -8.72 -36.99
C ALA A 44 -3.20 -9.53 -36.59
N LYS A 45 -2.08 -8.87 -36.28
CA LYS A 45 -0.82 -9.55 -35.89
C LYS A 45 -0.85 -10.10 -34.47
N THR A 46 -1.50 -9.40 -33.54
CA THR A 46 -1.48 -9.76 -32.12
C THR A 46 -2.77 -10.43 -31.64
N GLY A 47 -3.86 -10.31 -32.40
CA GLY A 47 -5.19 -10.77 -31.99
C GLY A 47 -5.79 -9.98 -30.83
N ASN A 48 -5.17 -8.86 -30.46
CA ASN A 48 -5.62 -7.96 -29.39
C ASN A 48 -6.39 -6.79 -29.96
N PHE A 49 -7.30 -6.21 -29.18
CA PHE A 49 -7.91 -4.93 -29.52
C PHE A 49 -6.85 -3.82 -29.63
N LYS A 50 -7.00 -2.93 -30.60
CA LYS A 50 -6.12 -1.77 -30.82
C LYS A 50 -6.14 -0.85 -29.59
N GLN A 51 -5.11 -0.03 -29.40
CA GLN A 51 -5.11 1.01 -28.37
C GLN A 51 -5.78 2.31 -28.86
N PHE A 52 -5.55 2.63 -30.14
CA PHE A 52 -6.17 3.74 -30.85
C PHE A 52 -6.76 3.21 -32.16
N LEU A 53 -7.93 3.72 -32.52
CA LEU A 53 -8.50 3.57 -33.85
C LEU A 53 -8.19 4.86 -34.62
N THR A 54 -7.37 4.74 -35.66
CA THR A 54 -7.02 5.84 -36.56
C THR A 54 -7.58 5.54 -37.94
N ILE A 55 -8.33 6.49 -38.50
CA ILE A 55 -8.97 6.40 -39.81
C ILE A 55 -8.67 7.70 -40.55
N SER A 56 -8.12 7.65 -41.76
CA SER A 56 -7.95 8.87 -42.55
C SER A 56 -9.30 9.39 -43.01
N LEU A 57 -9.51 10.70 -42.93
CA LEU A 57 -10.71 11.38 -43.41
C LEU A 57 -10.58 11.78 -44.89
N ASN A 58 -9.44 11.47 -45.53
CA ASN A 58 -9.17 11.64 -46.96
C ASN A 58 -9.50 13.04 -47.52
N THR A 59 -9.33 14.08 -46.71
CA THR A 59 -9.55 15.46 -47.14
C THR A 59 -8.58 16.40 -46.43
N THR A 60 -8.16 17.45 -47.14
CA THR A 60 -7.41 18.59 -46.60
C THR A 60 -8.33 19.76 -46.24
N ASP A 61 -9.60 19.72 -46.69
CA ASP A 61 -10.64 20.68 -46.30
C ASP A 61 -11.16 20.37 -44.91
N GLN A 62 -11.00 21.32 -44.00
CA GLN A 62 -11.37 21.24 -42.59
C GLN A 62 -12.89 21.11 -42.37
N LYS A 63 -13.73 21.77 -43.18
CA LYS A 63 -15.19 21.71 -43.02
C LYS A 63 -15.70 20.32 -43.39
N ARG A 64 -15.22 19.79 -44.52
CA ARG A 64 -15.49 18.41 -44.94
C ARG A 64 -14.92 17.39 -43.95
N ALA A 65 -13.71 17.62 -43.43
CA ALA A 65 -13.10 16.77 -42.42
C ALA A 65 -13.94 16.71 -41.14
N LYS A 66 -14.47 17.85 -40.66
CA LYS A 66 -15.27 17.90 -39.43
C LYS A 66 -16.59 17.13 -39.58
N ARG A 67 -17.23 17.20 -40.75
CA ARG A 67 -18.44 16.40 -41.05
C ARG A 67 -18.13 14.89 -41.05
N GLU A 68 -17.02 14.49 -41.66
CA GLU A 68 -16.60 13.08 -41.67
C GLU A 68 -16.13 12.60 -40.29
N ASP A 69 -15.49 13.45 -39.49
CA ASP A 69 -15.09 13.15 -38.11
C ASP A 69 -16.30 12.81 -37.24
N LEU A 70 -17.38 13.58 -37.33
CA LEU A 70 -18.63 13.32 -36.62
C LEU A 70 -19.30 12.02 -37.08
N ARG A 71 -19.30 11.73 -38.39
CA ARG A 71 -19.80 10.45 -38.94
C ARG A 71 -19.00 9.27 -38.42
N GLN A 72 -17.66 9.37 -38.41
CA GLN A 72 -16.80 8.34 -37.84
C GLN A 72 -16.99 8.21 -36.32
N ALA A 73 -17.22 9.31 -35.60
CA ALA A 73 -17.48 9.28 -34.17
C ALA A 73 -18.74 8.48 -33.81
N ALA A 74 -19.82 8.65 -34.59
CA ALA A 74 -21.07 7.90 -34.43
C ALA A 74 -20.87 6.41 -34.78
N ARG A 75 -20.31 6.11 -35.96
CA ARG A 75 -20.03 4.73 -36.39
C ARG A 75 -19.17 3.96 -35.39
N VAL A 76 -18.16 4.62 -34.82
CA VAL A 76 -17.25 4.02 -33.84
C VAL A 76 -17.94 3.82 -32.49
N ALA A 77 -18.92 4.65 -32.12
CA ALA A 77 -19.76 4.40 -30.95
C ALA A 77 -20.60 3.13 -31.12
N ASP A 78 -21.24 2.93 -32.28
CA ASP A 78 -22.03 1.74 -32.58
C ASP A 78 -21.17 0.45 -32.56
N LEU A 79 -19.97 0.51 -33.14
CA LEU A 79 -19.02 -0.59 -33.11
C LEU A 79 -18.60 -0.95 -31.67
N TYR A 80 -18.50 0.04 -30.78
CA TYR A 80 -18.18 -0.20 -29.37
C TYR A 80 -19.34 -0.84 -28.62
N GLU A 81 -20.58 -0.37 -28.83
CA GLU A 81 -21.75 -0.97 -28.22
C GLU A 81 -21.94 -2.42 -28.68
N LYS A 82 -21.77 -2.68 -29.98
CA LYS A 82 -21.78 -4.05 -30.52
C LYS A 82 -20.70 -4.90 -29.86
N ALA A 83 -19.48 -4.38 -29.69
CA ALA A 83 -18.41 -5.08 -29.01
C ALA A 83 -18.74 -5.41 -27.55
N LEU A 84 -19.32 -4.46 -26.80
CA LEU A 84 -19.74 -4.68 -25.42
C LEU A 84 -20.88 -5.70 -25.32
N ARG A 85 -21.88 -5.63 -26.20
CA ARG A 85 -23.01 -6.58 -26.25
C ARG A 85 -22.53 -8.01 -26.52
N LEU A 86 -21.65 -8.20 -27.51
CA LEU A 86 -21.08 -9.52 -27.83
C LEU A 86 -20.18 -10.07 -26.71
N LEU A 87 -19.55 -9.18 -25.92
CA LEU A 87 -18.81 -9.55 -24.72
C LEU A 87 -19.72 -9.85 -23.51
N GLN A 88 -20.89 -9.22 -23.42
CA GLN A 88 -21.86 -9.33 -22.33
C GLN A 88 -22.92 -10.42 -22.53
N ALA A 89 -23.15 -10.93 -23.75
CA ALA A 89 -24.14 -11.96 -24.09
C ALA A 89 -23.97 -13.33 -23.37
N LYS A 90 -23.15 -13.40 -22.32
CA LYS A 90 -23.04 -14.52 -21.37
C LYS A 90 -23.63 -14.20 -19.99
N ALA A 91 -24.14 -12.99 -19.72
CA ALA A 91 -24.38 -12.51 -18.36
C ALA A 91 -25.86 -12.29 -17.96
N GLU A 92 -26.84 -12.45 -18.84
CA GLU A 92 -28.24 -12.14 -18.51
C GLU A 92 -29.18 -13.32 -18.77
N SER A 93 -29.35 -14.14 -17.74
CA SER A 93 -30.65 -14.71 -17.41
C SER A 93 -30.91 -14.42 -15.93
N LYS A 94 -32.04 -13.75 -15.66
CA LYS A 94 -32.68 -13.44 -14.37
C LYS A 94 -32.42 -12.06 -13.78
N GLY A 95 -33.52 -11.30 -13.66
CA GLY A 95 -33.66 -10.25 -12.65
C GLY A 95 -34.60 -9.11 -13.08
N THR A 96 -35.90 -9.32 -12.96
CA THR A 96 -36.97 -8.30 -13.06
C THR A 96 -36.77 -7.16 -12.06
N ALA A 97 -36.72 -5.92 -12.54
CA ALA A 97 -36.77 -4.70 -11.74
C ALA A 97 -37.95 -3.81 -12.20
N VAL A 98 -38.66 -3.25 -11.22
CA VAL A 98 -39.79 -2.32 -11.39
C VAL A 98 -39.31 -1.08 -12.15
N SER A 99 -40.04 -0.67 -13.20
CA SER A 99 -39.66 0.47 -14.05
C SER A 99 -39.97 1.80 -13.36
N PRO A 100 -39.02 2.76 -13.31
CA PRO A 100 -39.27 4.11 -12.82
C PRO A 100 -40.20 4.91 -13.75
N GLU A 101 -40.93 5.87 -13.17
CA GLU A 101 -41.88 6.76 -13.85
C GLU A 101 -41.17 7.69 -14.86
N LEU A 102 -41.79 7.93 -16.03
CA LEU A 102 -41.19 8.68 -17.13
C LEU A 102 -41.29 10.21 -16.92
N PRO A 103 -40.23 10.99 -17.21
CA PRO A 103 -40.25 12.43 -16.99
C PRO A 103 -41.20 13.18 -17.95
N PRO A 104 -41.86 14.27 -17.50
CA PRO A 104 -42.62 15.16 -18.39
C PRO A 104 -41.77 15.81 -19.48
N MET A 105 -42.37 16.11 -20.63
CA MET A 105 -41.68 16.71 -21.80
C MET A 105 -40.98 18.03 -21.47
N GLN A 106 -41.62 18.87 -20.65
CA GLN A 106 -41.04 20.15 -20.24
C GLN A 106 -39.73 19.95 -19.45
N GLN A 107 -39.65 18.93 -18.60
CA GLN A 107 -38.44 18.63 -17.84
C GLN A 107 -37.29 18.16 -18.76
N ILE A 108 -37.63 17.38 -19.80
CA ILE A 108 -36.65 16.95 -20.81
C ILE A 108 -36.12 18.17 -21.57
N GLU A 109 -37.00 19.05 -22.04
CA GLU A 109 -36.63 20.26 -22.76
C GLU A 109 -35.71 21.16 -21.92
N ASP A 110 -36.11 21.44 -20.66
CA ASP A 110 -35.34 22.28 -19.75
C ASP A 110 -33.99 21.67 -19.38
N HIS A 111 -33.92 20.33 -19.24
CA HIS A 111 -32.66 19.63 -19.00
C HIS A 111 -31.65 19.85 -20.14
N PHE A 112 -32.08 19.72 -21.40
CA PHE A 112 -31.18 19.91 -22.53
C PHE A 112 -30.81 21.38 -22.75
N TYR A 113 -31.75 22.32 -22.57
CA TYR A 113 -31.46 23.75 -22.54
C TYR A 113 -30.38 24.08 -21.50
N GLN A 114 -30.55 23.59 -20.27
CA GLN A 114 -29.62 23.84 -19.19
C GLN A 114 -28.26 23.19 -19.45
N THR A 115 -28.24 21.97 -19.99
CA THR A 115 -27.00 21.24 -20.28
C THR A 115 -26.14 21.98 -21.29
N VAL A 116 -26.75 22.50 -22.37
CA VAL A 116 -26.05 23.33 -23.38
C VAL A 116 -25.43 24.57 -22.73
N LEU A 117 -26.18 25.30 -21.90
CA LEU A 117 -25.68 26.50 -21.23
C LEU A 117 -24.58 26.20 -20.18
N ALA A 118 -24.70 25.08 -19.47
CA ALA A 118 -23.74 24.68 -18.45
C ALA A 118 -22.41 24.21 -19.06
N ASP A 119 -22.45 23.53 -20.19
CA ASP A 119 -21.24 23.11 -20.90
C ASP A 119 -20.53 24.31 -21.56
N ASP A 120 -21.27 25.28 -22.10
CA ASP A 120 -20.73 26.56 -22.55
C ASP A 120 -20.09 27.36 -21.41
N GLU A 121 -20.73 27.45 -20.24
CA GLU A 121 -20.18 28.15 -19.07
C GLU A 121 -18.84 27.54 -18.64
N LYS A 122 -18.73 26.20 -18.61
CA LYS A 122 -17.47 25.50 -18.34
C LYS A 122 -16.42 25.82 -19.39
N LEU A 123 -16.80 25.82 -20.68
CA LEU A 123 -15.90 26.12 -21.78
C LEU A 123 -15.38 27.56 -21.72
N ARG A 124 -16.25 28.55 -21.46
CA ARG A 124 -15.87 29.96 -21.31
C ARG A 124 -15.01 30.18 -20.07
N ARG A 125 -15.33 29.53 -18.95
CA ARG A 125 -14.56 29.65 -17.70
C ARG A 125 -13.16 29.06 -17.84
N HIS A 126 -13.06 27.83 -18.34
CA HIS A 126 -11.81 27.07 -18.35
C HIS A 126 -11.01 27.18 -19.66
N GLY A 127 -11.62 27.68 -20.73
CA GLY A 127 -11.00 27.93 -22.02
C GLY A 127 -10.69 26.66 -22.81
N ASP A 128 -9.59 26.70 -23.56
CA ASP A 128 -9.13 25.64 -24.46
C ASP A 128 -8.96 24.28 -23.75
N ALA A 129 -9.78 23.30 -24.12
CA ALA A 129 -9.78 21.97 -23.51
C ALA A 129 -8.44 21.23 -23.62
N ARG A 130 -7.56 21.61 -24.59
CA ARG A 130 -6.20 21.06 -24.72
C ARG A 130 -5.33 21.38 -23.49
N ARG A 131 -5.62 22.47 -22.76
CA ARG A 131 -4.94 22.83 -21.49
C ARG A 131 -5.12 21.78 -20.40
N GLN A 132 -6.20 21.01 -20.45
CA GLN A 132 -6.54 20.01 -19.44
C GLN A 132 -6.18 18.58 -19.86
N MET A 133 -5.99 18.36 -21.17
CA MET A 133 -5.75 17.04 -21.75
C MET A 133 -4.28 16.67 -21.92
N GLN A 134 -3.37 17.65 -21.95
CA GLN A 134 -1.92 17.42 -22.13
C GLN A 134 -1.12 18.38 -21.26
N SER A 135 -0.04 17.89 -20.64
CA SER A 135 0.91 18.76 -19.95
C SER A 135 1.75 19.57 -20.95
N PRO A 136 2.32 20.72 -20.54
CA PRO A 136 3.26 21.47 -21.38
C PRO A 136 4.41 20.60 -21.92
N GLU A 137 4.89 19.66 -21.10
CA GLU A 137 5.96 18.72 -21.44
C GLU A 137 5.52 17.59 -22.37
N GLU A 138 4.24 17.17 -22.33
CA GLU A 138 3.70 16.20 -23.28
C GLU A 138 3.47 16.83 -24.65
N ARG A 139 3.08 18.12 -24.65
CA ARG A 139 2.82 18.87 -25.88
C ARG A 139 4.11 19.28 -26.59
N SER A 140 5.18 19.59 -25.87
CA SER A 140 6.48 19.95 -26.45
C SER A 140 7.13 18.83 -27.27
N ARG A 141 6.67 17.58 -27.11
CA ARG A 141 7.10 16.43 -27.92
C ARG A 141 6.55 16.43 -29.34
N TYR A 142 5.60 17.31 -29.64
CA TYR A 142 4.99 17.43 -30.95
C TYR A 142 5.26 18.84 -31.50
N SER A 143 6.44 19.02 -32.10
CA SER A 143 6.95 20.30 -32.61
C SER A 143 6.09 20.95 -33.71
N LEU A 144 5.15 20.19 -34.29
CA LEU A 144 4.25 20.63 -35.36
C LEU A 144 2.89 21.16 -34.85
N LEU A 145 2.67 21.19 -33.53
CA LEU A 145 1.41 21.66 -32.94
C LEU A 145 1.46 23.14 -32.57
N GLU A 146 0.34 23.82 -32.75
CA GLU A 146 0.16 25.22 -32.35
C GLU A 146 0.30 25.41 -30.83
N SER A 147 0.95 26.51 -30.44
CA SER A 147 1.23 26.83 -29.03
C SER A 147 -0.04 27.21 -28.28
N VAL A 148 -0.23 26.63 -27.08
CA VAL A 148 -1.38 26.92 -26.20
C VAL A 148 -0.87 27.68 -24.98
N LYS A 149 -1.48 28.81 -24.63
CA LYS A 149 -1.20 29.51 -23.37
C LYS A 149 -1.77 28.72 -22.19
N PHE A 150 -0.93 28.28 -21.26
CA PHE A 150 -1.32 27.56 -20.05
C PHE A 150 -1.53 28.53 -18.87
N GLY A 151 -2.45 28.21 -17.96
CA GLY A 151 -2.58 28.90 -16.66
C GLY A 151 -3.57 30.08 -16.56
N GLY A 152 -4.31 30.42 -17.63
CA GLY A 152 -5.34 31.47 -17.62
C GLY A 152 -6.78 30.94 -17.72
N LEU A 153 -7.74 31.69 -17.18
CA LEU A 153 -9.18 31.52 -17.44
C LEU A 153 -9.53 32.17 -18.80
N GLY A 154 -10.66 31.78 -19.40
CA GLY A 154 -11.16 32.41 -20.63
C GLY A 154 -10.70 31.74 -21.95
N LEU A 155 -11.43 32.10 -23.02
CA LEU A 155 -11.21 31.66 -24.40
C LEU A 155 -10.25 32.60 -25.14
N SER A 156 -9.50 32.06 -26.12
CA SER A 156 -8.73 32.90 -27.04
C SER A 156 -9.63 33.50 -28.11
N GLU A 157 -9.22 34.62 -28.71
CA GLU A 157 -9.91 35.27 -29.83
C GLU A 157 -10.16 34.29 -31.00
N SER A 158 -9.14 33.49 -31.35
CA SER A 158 -9.27 32.43 -32.36
C SER A 158 -10.30 31.35 -31.99
N HIS A 159 -10.45 31.03 -30.70
CA HIS A 159 -11.49 30.09 -30.24
C HIS A 159 -12.87 30.72 -30.26
N MET A 160 -12.98 32.03 -30.01
CA MET A 160 -14.26 32.73 -30.07
C MET A 160 -14.83 32.71 -31.49
N VAL A 161 -13.99 32.90 -32.52
CA VAL A 161 -14.40 32.80 -33.92
C VAL A 161 -14.90 31.39 -34.26
N VAL A 162 -14.17 30.35 -33.84
CA VAL A 162 -14.56 28.95 -34.08
C VAL A 162 -15.86 28.60 -33.36
N LEU A 163 -16.05 29.10 -32.14
CA LEU A 163 -17.25 28.85 -31.35
C LEU A 163 -18.48 29.49 -32.01
N ASP A 164 -18.34 30.68 -32.57
CA ASP A 164 -19.42 31.37 -33.30
C ASP A 164 -19.88 30.55 -34.52
N GLU A 165 -18.94 30.09 -35.35
CA GLU A 165 -19.25 29.21 -36.50
C GLU A 165 -19.90 27.89 -36.07
N GLU A 166 -19.42 27.29 -34.99
CA GLU A 166 -19.92 26.01 -34.49
C GLU A 166 -21.33 26.10 -33.91
N ILE A 167 -21.62 27.13 -33.10
CA ILE A 167 -22.96 27.37 -32.57
C ILE A 167 -23.94 27.62 -33.71
N ALA A 168 -23.56 28.43 -34.72
CA ALA A 168 -24.42 28.73 -35.86
C ALA A 168 -24.76 27.46 -36.69
N LEU A 169 -23.78 26.58 -36.90
CA LEU A 169 -23.98 25.31 -37.60
C LEU A 169 -24.91 24.36 -36.82
N LEU A 170 -24.66 24.17 -35.52
CA LEU A 170 -25.47 23.30 -34.69
C LEU A 170 -26.91 23.83 -34.58
N LEU A 171 -27.08 25.14 -34.41
CA LEU A 171 -28.40 25.76 -34.40
C LEU A 171 -29.15 25.52 -35.71
N ALA A 172 -28.47 25.65 -36.85
CA ALA A 172 -29.08 25.40 -38.16
C ALA A 172 -29.53 23.92 -38.31
N ASP A 173 -28.70 22.96 -37.90
CA ASP A 173 -29.02 21.53 -37.97
C ASP A 173 -30.23 21.19 -37.07
N PHE A 174 -30.24 21.64 -35.82
CA PHE A 174 -31.33 21.37 -34.88
C PHE A 174 -32.62 22.12 -35.25
N ARG A 175 -32.55 23.35 -35.79
CA ARG A 175 -33.73 24.06 -36.32
C ARG A 175 -34.31 23.36 -37.53
N ASN A 176 -33.47 22.89 -38.45
CA ASN A 176 -33.93 22.16 -39.63
C ASN A 176 -34.58 20.82 -39.24
N ALA A 177 -33.96 20.09 -38.30
CA ALA A 177 -34.53 18.87 -37.74
C ALA A 177 -35.89 19.15 -37.07
N LEU A 178 -35.99 20.19 -36.23
CA LEU A 178 -37.23 20.57 -35.55
C LEU A 178 -38.32 20.99 -36.55
N ALA A 179 -37.99 21.78 -37.58
CA ALA A 179 -38.91 22.22 -38.61
C ALA A 179 -39.49 21.05 -39.43
N ARG A 180 -38.73 19.97 -39.59
CA ARG A 180 -39.14 18.75 -40.31
C ARG A 180 -39.68 17.65 -39.39
N TYR A 181 -39.71 17.87 -38.08
CA TYR A 181 -40.02 16.84 -37.09
C TYR A 181 -39.11 15.60 -37.20
N ASP A 182 -37.89 15.77 -37.71
CA ASP A 182 -36.88 14.71 -37.82
C ASP A 182 -36.17 14.52 -36.48
N THR A 183 -36.52 13.45 -35.76
CA THR A 183 -36.00 13.15 -34.42
C THR A 183 -34.66 12.41 -34.43
N THR A 184 -34.08 12.14 -35.61
CA THR A 184 -32.87 11.31 -35.76
C THR A 184 -31.70 11.83 -34.92
N ILE A 185 -31.47 13.16 -34.92
CA ILE A 185 -30.38 13.79 -34.16
C ILE A 185 -30.65 13.83 -32.64
N ALA A 186 -31.92 13.74 -32.22
CA ALA A 186 -32.36 13.76 -30.82
C ALA A 186 -32.36 12.37 -30.15
N ARG A 187 -32.35 11.29 -30.93
CA ARG A 187 -32.43 9.90 -30.43
C ARG A 187 -31.36 9.55 -29.41
N ALA A 188 -30.09 9.70 -29.79
CA ALA A 188 -28.96 9.35 -28.93
C ALA A 188 -28.92 10.17 -27.62
N PRO A 189 -29.07 11.52 -27.64
CA PRO A 189 -29.10 12.29 -26.40
C PRO A 189 -30.30 11.92 -25.50
N LEU A 190 -31.49 11.69 -26.06
CA LEU A 190 -32.67 11.28 -25.29
C LEU A 190 -32.43 9.94 -24.56
N LEU A 191 -31.96 8.92 -25.29
CA LEU A 191 -31.69 7.60 -24.71
C LEU A 191 -30.65 7.67 -23.59
N ALA A 192 -29.59 8.48 -23.78
CA ALA A 192 -28.59 8.67 -22.74
C ALA A 192 -29.17 9.32 -21.48
N HIS A 193 -30.07 10.30 -21.63
CA HIS A 193 -30.75 10.95 -20.51
C HIS A 193 -31.68 9.97 -19.76
N LEU A 194 -32.55 9.26 -20.48
CA LEU A 194 -33.47 8.28 -19.90
C LEU A 194 -32.73 7.15 -19.18
N ALA A 195 -31.65 6.63 -19.78
CA ALA A 195 -30.80 5.62 -19.14
C ALA A 195 -30.15 6.14 -17.85
N GLY A 196 -29.78 7.42 -17.80
CA GLY A 196 -29.28 8.08 -16.58
C GLY A 196 -30.32 8.14 -15.45
N LEU A 197 -31.61 8.20 -15.81
CA LEU A 197 -32.74 8.14 -14.86
C LEU A 197 -33.17 6.71 -14.54
N GLY A 198 -32.56 5.70 -15.18
CA GLY A 198 -32.96 4.29 -15.06
C GLY A 198 -34.25 3.96 -15.82
N CYS A 199 -34.70 4.85 -16.70
CA CYS A 199 -35.88 4.66 -17.54
C CYS A 199 -35.48 4.01 -18.88
N SER A 200 -36.33 3.12 -19.38
CA SER A 200 -36.16 2.52 -20.70
C SER A 200 -37.47 2.62 -21.47
N VAL A 201 -37.44 3.30 -22.61
CA VAL A 201 -38.60 3.47 -23.50
C VAL A 201 -38.27 2.88 -24.86
N ARG A 202 -39.21 2.13 -25.43
CA ARG A 202 -39.11 1.61 -26.79
C ARG A 202 -39.35 2.71 -27.80
N GLU A 203 -38.65 2.69 -28.93
CA GLU A 203 -38.69 3.76 -29.93
C GLU A 203 -40.05 3.88 -30.62
N GLU A 204 -40.82 2.80 -30.63
CA GLU A 204 -42.17 2.76 -31.20
C GLU A 204 -43.22 3.40 -30.26
N ASN A 205 -42.82 3.86 -29.06
CA ASN A 205 -43.72 4.49 -28.11
C ASN A 205 -43.94 5.97 -28.45
N ALA A 206 -45.18 6.44 -28.44
CA ALA A 206 -45.53 7.84 -28.69
C ALA A 206 -44.76 8.83 -27.78
N TYR A 207 -44.52 8.44 -26.52
CA TYR A 207 -43.70 9.21 -25.59
C TYR A 207 -42.28 9.45 -26.14
N PHE A 208 -41.69 8.47 -26.82
CA PHE A 208 -40.33 8.58 -27.35
C PHE A 208 -40.23 9.67 -28.42
N GLN A 209 -41.27 9.78 -29.26
CA GLN A 209 -41.35 10.79 -30.31
C GLN A 209 -41.50 12.20 -29.70
N ASP A 210 -42.42 12.37 -28.75
CA ASP A 210 -42.65 13.64 -28.06
C ASP A 210 -41.43 14.09 -27.25
N ALA A 211 -40.79 13.15 -26.56
CA ALA A 211 -39.58 13.39 -25.80
C ALA A 211 -38.41 13.79 -26.72
N SER A 212 -38.31 13.18 -27.91
CA SER A 212 -37.31 13.55 -28.90
C SER A 212 -37.53 14.96 -29.44
N LEU A 213 -38.78 15.38 -29.66
CA LEU A 213 -39.10 16.76 -30.03
C LEU A 213 -38.77 17.74 -28.91
N ALA A 214 -38.99 17.37 -27.64
CA ALA A 214 -38.58 18.17 -26.49
C ALA A 214 -37.04 18.35 -26.43
N VAL A 215 -36.27 17.30 -26.77
CA VAL A 215 -34.80 17.41 -26.91
C VAL A 215 -34.42 18.43 -27.98
N LEU A 216 -35.07 18.40 -29.16
CA LEU A 216 -34.79 19.35 -30.24
C LEU A 216 -35.09 20.80 -29.80
N ARG A 217 -36.24 21.05 -29.19
CA ARG A 217 -36.60 22.37 -28.65
C ARG A 217 -35.59 22.87 -27.63
N GLY A 218 -35.15 22.02 -26.71
CA GLY A 218 -34.16 22.37 -25.69
C GLY A 218 -32.81 22.76 -26.29
N HIS A 219 -32.35 22.05 -27.33
CA HIS A 219 -31.11 22.39 -28.04
C HIS A 219 -31.23 23.67 -28.85
N VAL A 220 -32.33 23.87 -29.59
CA VAL A 220 -32.57 25.12 -30.35
C VAL A 220 -32.53 26.32 -29.42
N ARG A 221 -33.32 26.28 -28.33
CA ARG A 221 -33.35 27.32 -27.30
C ARG A 221 -31.97 27.54 -26.68
N GLY A 222 -31.22 26.46 -26.45
CA GLY A 222 -29.87 26.51 -25.89
C GLY A 222 -28.89 27.22 -26.81
N TYR A 223 -28.82 26.83 -28.08
CA TYR A 223 -27.90 27.41 -29.05
C TYR A 223 -28.26 28.86 -29.42
N GLU A 224 -29.54 29.22 -29.45
CA GLU A 224 -29.97 30.62 -29.58
C GLU A 224 -29.44 31.47 -28.42
N ALA A 225 -29.56 30.97 -27.19
CA ALA A 225 -29.00 31.64 -26.02
C ALA A 225 -27.45 31.72 -26.09
N LEU A 226 -26.77 30.71 -26.66
CA LEU A 226 -25.32 30.78 -26.86
C LEU A 226 -24.89 31.83 -27.89
N LEU A 227 -25.63 32.03 -28.98
CA LEU A 227 -25.36 33.11 -29.93
C LEU A 227 -25.48 34.48 -29.27
N GLU A 228 -26.46 34.66 -28.39
CA GLU A 228 -26.63 35.90 -27.66
C GLU A 228 -25.53 36.11 -26.60
N ARG A 229 -25.07 35.06 -25.93
CA ARG A 229 -23.84 35.11 -25.10
C ARG A 229 -22.62 35.51 -25.90
N GLN A 230 -22.50 35.01 -27.14
CA GLN A 230 -21.37 35.30 -28.02
C GLN A 230 -21.32 36.78 -28.41
N LYS A 231 -22.48 37.42 -28.55
CA LYS A 231 -22.62 38.88 -28.76
C LYS A 231 -22.40 39.71 -27.48
N GLY A 232 -22.05 39.07 -26.37
CA GLY A 232 -21.80 39.73 -25.09
C GLY A 232 -23.04 39.98 -24.23
N ARG A 233 -24.20 39.41 -24.56
CA ARG A 233 -25.38 39.50 -23.67
C ARG A 233 -25.22 38.58 -22.46
N VAL A 234 -25.60 39.09 -21.29
CA VAL A 234 -25.53 38.33 -20.03
C VAL A 234 -26.74 37.39 -19.95
N ILE A 235 -26.53 36.11 -20.25
CA ILE A 235 -27.53 35.05 -20.10
C ILE A 235 -27.06 34.08 -19.03
N SER A 236 -27.75 34.00 -17.90
CA SER A 236 -27.42 33.10 -16.81
C SER A 236 -27.78 31.65 -17.15
N THR A 237 -26.96 30.71 -16.68
CA THR A 237 -27.31 29.28 -16.72
C THR A 237 -28.32 29.01 -15.61
N PRO A 238 -29.54 28.49 -15.90
CA PRO A 238 -30.50 28.15 -14.86
C PRO A 238 -29.91 27.16 -13.86
N ALA A 239 -30.30 27.28 -12.58
CA ALA A 239 -29.93 26.30 -11.56
C ALA A 239 -30.51 24.92 -11.92
N PRO A 240 -29.81 23.81 -11.63
CA PRO A 240 -30.36 22.47 -11.86
C PRO A 240 -31.69 22.35 -11.15
N VAL A 241 -32.72 21.85 -11.85
CA VAL A 241 -33.95 21.41 -11.20
C VAL A 241 -33.52 20.39 -10.15
N GLU A 242 -33.67 20.74 -8.88
CA GLU A 242 -33.31 19.86 -7.77
C GLU A 242 -34.19 18.61 -7.87
N VAL A 243 -33.63 17.54 -8.41
CA VAL A 243 -34.22 16.21 -8.29
C VAL A 243 -34.17 15.89 -6.81
N ASP A 244 -35.33 16.03 -6.18
CA ASP A 244 -35.68 15.75 -4.79
C ASP A 244 -34.57 14.99 -4.04
N ALA A 245 -33.82 15.70 -3.19
CA ALA A 245 -32.63 15.18 -2.50
C ALA A 245 -32.92 13.93 -1.65
N THR A 246 -34.20 13.67 -1.37
CA THR A 246 -34.71 12.46 -0.73
C THR A 246 -34.46 11.20 -1.57
N LYS A 247 -34.39 11.27 -2.91
CA LYS A 247 -34.13 10.13 -3.80
C LYS A 247 -32.66 9.68 -3.87
N LYS A 248 -31.70 10.51 -3.43
CA LYS A 248 -30.25 10.19 -3.48
C LYS A 248 -29.72 9.50 -2.22
N GLY A 249 -30.55 9.33 -1.20
CA GLY A 249 -30.19 8.67 0.05
C GLY A 249 -29.20 9.46 0.93
N PRO A 250 -28.82 8.89 2.09
CA PRO A 250 -27.90 9.51 3.04
C PRO A 250 -26.48 9.65 2.45
N LYS A 251 -25.65 10.48 3.09
CA LYS A 251 -24.20 10.50 2.82
C LYS A 251 -23.56 9.16 3.10
N LEU A 252 -22.41 8.88 2.50
CA LEU A 252 -21.69 7.64 2.74
C LEU A 252 -21.29 7.48 4.22
N SER A 253 -20.92 8.57 4.90
CA SER A 253 -20.69 8.59 6.35
C SER A 253 -21.95 8.22 7.15
N GLU A 254 -23.06 8.90 6.87
CA GLU A 254 -24.37 8.67 7.51
C GLU A 254 -24.88 7.24 7.26
N ALA A 255 -24.76 6.75 6.03
CA ALA A 255 -25.09 5.37 5.66
C ALA A 255 -24.23 4.35 6.40
N PHE A 256 -22.95 4.65 6.57
CA PHE A 256 -22.01 3.81 7.31
C PHE A 256 -22.36 3.78 8.81
N ASP A 257 -22.73 4.91 9.40
CA ASP A 257 -23.15 5.00 10.79
C ASP A 257 -24.49 4.27 11.03
N LEU A 258 -25.45 4.40 10.10
CA LEU A 258 -26.71 3.63 10.13
C LEU A 258 -26.46 2.12 10.02
N TRP A 259 -25.56 1.71 9.12
CA TRP A 259 -25.17 0.30 8.98
C TRP A 259 -24.45 -0.21 10.24
N LYS A 260 -23.58 0.59 10.84
CA LYS A 260 -22.86 0.30 12.10
C LYS A 260 -23.80 0.20 13.30
N ALA A 261 -24.83 1.04 13.36
CA ALA A 261 -25.86 1.01 14.39
C ALA A 261 -26.78 -0.22 14.27
N GLY A 262 -26.89 -0.78 13.07
CA GLY A 262 -27.83 -1.85 12.71
C GLY A 262 -29.06 -1.25 12.03
N SER A 263 -29.32 -1.66 10.80
CA SER A 263 -30.41 -1.10 9.99
C SER A 263 -31.78 -1.54 10.51
N GLN A 264 -32.77 -0.63 10.49
CA GLN A 264 -34.19 -0.96 10.74
C GLN A 264 -34.89 -1.64 9.54
N ALA A 265 -34.19 -1.80 8.40
CA ALA A 265 -34.73 -2.49 7.24
C ALA A 265 -34.80 -4.02 7.47
N ARG A 266 -35.81 -4.67 6.87
CA ARG A 266 -36.07 -6.11 6.99
C ARG A 266 -34.82 -6.92 6.62
N GLY A 267 -34.22 -7.61 7.61
CA GLY A 267 -32.99 -8.42 7.44
C GLY A 267 -31.68 -7.74 7.84
N GLY A 268 -31.70 -6.49 8.30
CA GLY A 268 -30.50 -5.75 8.74
C GLY A 268 -29.98 -6.21 10.11
N LYS A 269 -28.98 -7.10 10.13
CA LYS A 269 -28.26 -7.46 11.36
C LYS A 269 -27.15 -6.45 11.66
N LYS A 270 -26.94 -6.14 12.95
CA LYS A 270 -25.80 -5.32 13.41
C LYS A 270 -24.48 -6.03 13.04
N PRO A 271 -23.57 -5.39 12.29
CA PRO A 271 -22.31 -6.02 11.89
C PRO A 271 -21.36 -6.24 13.07
N ALA A 272 -20.52 -7.27 12.98
CA ALA A 272 -19.49 -7.53 13.99
C ALA A 272 -18.45 -6.41 14.04
N PRO A 273 -17.83 -6.12 15.21
CA PRO A 273 -16.85 -5.03 15.36
C PRO A 273 -15.66 -5.12 14.39
N THR A 274 -15.24 -6.33 14.03
CA THR A 274 -14.19 -6.58 13.03
C THR A 274 -14.62 -6.15 11.64
N THR A 275 -15.84 -6.50 11.23
CA THR A 275 -16.42 -6.09 9.94
C THR A 275 -16.60 -4.57 9.88
N VAL A 276 -16.98 -3.94 11.00
CA VAL A 276 -17.05 -2.48 11.11
C VAL A 276 -15.65 -1.87 10.91
N ALA A 277 -14.62 -2.36 11.60
CA ALA A 277 -13.27 -1.83 11.47
C ALA A 277 -12.67 -2.02 10.06
N GLU A 278 -12.99 -3.14 9.38
CA GLU A 278 -12.58 -3.38 8.01
C GLU A 278 -13.30 -2.44 7.02
N ALA A 279 -14.62 -2.29 7.16
CA ALA A 279 -15.43 -1.41 6.32
C ALA A 279 -15.10 0.08 6.56
N GLU A 280 -14.84 0.49 7.80
CA GLU A 280 -14.47 1.86 8.18
C GLU A 280 -13.24 2.34 7.40
N ARG A 281 -12.27 1.44 7.20
CA ARG A 281 -11.06 1.77 6.43
C ARG A 281 -11.37 2.05 4.96
N GLY A 282 -12.25 1.25 4.36
CA GLY A 282 -12.69 1.43 2.97
C GLY A 282 -13.46 2.75 2.80
N VAL A 283 -14.43 2.99 3.68
CA VAL A 283 -15.25 4.21 3.71
C VAL A 283 -14.38 5.45 3.92
N ARG A 284 -13.47 5.43 4.90
CA ARG A 284 -12.57 6.56 5.17
C ARG A 284 -11.69 6.92 3.98
N TYR A 285 -11.08 5.93 3.32
CA TYR A 285 -10.25 6.20 2.14
C TYR A 285 -11.08 6.65 0.94
N PHE A 286 -12.31 6.14 0.78
CA PHE A 286 -13.23 6.58 -0.26
C PHE A 286 -13.62 8.06 -0.06
N ILE A 287 -14.02 8.43 1.16
CA ILE A 287 -14.35 9.80 1.54
C ILE A 287 -13.14 10.74 1.35
N GLN A 288 -11.94 10.32 1.76
CA GLN A 288 -10.73 11.14 1.54
C GLN A 288 -10.39 11.34 0.06
N TYR A 289 -10.80 10.41 -0.82
CA TYR A 289 -10.45 10.45 -2.23
C TYR A 289 -11.49 11.19 -3.07
N HIS A 290 -12.79 10.96 -2.83
CA HIS A 290 -13.90 11.51 -3.59
C HIS A 290 -14.75 12.56 -2.85
N GLY A 291 -14.51 12.76 -1.54
CA GLY A 291 -15.41 13.53 -0.67
C GLY A 291 -16.51 12.65 -0.08
N ASP A 292 -17.22 13.18 0.92
CA ASP A 292 -18.35 12.50 1.54
C ASP A 292 -19.62 12.69 0.70
N MET A 293 -19.77 11.83 -0.30
CA MET A 293 -20.83 11.88 -1.30
C MET A 293 -22.09 11.16 -0.80
N ARG A 294 -23.27 11.52 -1.34
CA ARG A 294 -24.50 10.75 -1.12
C ARG A 294 -24.44 9.42 -1.85
N LEU A 295 -25.11 8.39 -1.31
CA LEU A 295 -25.11 7.06 -1.90
C LEU A 295 -25.54 7.06 -3.38
N GLY A 296 -26.54 7.87 -3.74
CA GLY A 296 -27.01 8.03 -5.11
C GLY A 296 -26.01 8.69 -6.06
N ASP A 297 -25.01 9.42 -5.55
CA ASP A 297 -23.95 10.02 -6.36
C ASP A 297 -22.73 9.09 -6.53
N ILE A 298 -22.72 7.91 -5.86
CA ILE A 298 -21.65 6.91 -5.99
C ILE A 298 -21.92 6.04 -7.22
N SER A 299 -21.35 6.45 -8.36
CA SER A 299 -21.43 5.68 -9.60
C SER A 299 -20.40 4.53 -9.66
N LYS A 300 -20.64 3.56 -10.54
CA LYS A 300 -19.66 2.48 -10.84
C LYS A 300 -18.30 3.03 -11.28
N GLU A 301 -18.28 4.21 -11.92
CA GLU A 301 -17.05 4.88 -12.34
C GLU A 301 -16.23 5.35 -11.13
N LYS A 302 -16.85 5.97 -10.12
CA LYS A 302 -16.18 6.39 -8.88
C LYS A 302 -15.59 5.20 -8.13
N VAL A 303 -16.34 4.10 -8.03
CA VAL A 303 -15.84 2.87 -7.39
C VAL A 303 -14.63 2.29 -8.14
N ARG A 304 -14.63 2.32 -9.47
CA ARG A 304 -13.49 1.86 -10.30
C ARG A 304 -12.28 2.78 -10.17
N ASP A 305 -12.47 4.10 -10.17
CA ASP A 305 -11.39 5.07 -9.97
C ASP A 305 -10.74 4.87 -8.60
N PHE A 306 -11.55 4.72 -7.54
CA PHE A 306 -11.06 4.41 -6.21
C PHE A 306 -10.27 3.08 -6.15
N ARG A 307 -10.78 2.01 -6.76
CA ARG A 307 -10.06 0.72 -6.86
C ARG A 307 -8.72 0.87 -7.58
N ASN A 308 -8.71 1.61 -8.70
CA ASN A 308 -7.49 1.85 -9.47
C ASN A 308 -6.48 2.68 -8.65
N ALA A 309 -6.95 3.65 -7.85
CA ALA A 309 -6.12 4.40 -6.92
C ALA A 309 -5.51 3.48 -5.83
N LEU A 310 -6.29 2.58 -5.25
CA LEU A 310 -5.81 1.59 -4.29
C LEU A 310 -4.79 0.61 -4.89
N SER A 311 -4.95 0.20 -6.15
CA SER A 311 -4.03 -0.72 -6.83
C SER A 311 -2.60 -0.18 -7.00
N ARG A 312 -2.44 1.15 -6.94
CA ARG A 312 -1.14 1.84 -7.05
C ARG A 312 -0.42 1.96 -5.70
N LEU A 313 -1.04 1.54 -4.62
CA LEU A 313 -0.43 1.55 -3.29
C LEU A 313 0.51 0.35 -3.10
N PRO A 314 1.55 0.50 -2.25
CA PRO A 314 2.34 -0.63 -1.79
C PRO A 314 1.47 -1.72 -1.15
N THR A 315 1.71 -2.99 -1.51
CA THR A 315 1.01 -4.16 -0.94
C THR A 315 1.20 -4.31 0.57
N ARG A 316 2.23 -3.67 1.15
CA ARG A 316 2.46 -3.59 2.60
C ARG A 316 2.76 -2.15 3.01
N LEU A 317 1.79 -1.50 3.64
CA LEU A 317 1.97 -0.19 4.26
C LEU A 317 2.48 -0.34 5.70
N THR A 318 3.47 0.46 6.09
CA THR A 318 3.91 0.59 7.49
C THR A 318 2.84 1.25 8.36
N ALA A 319 2.96 1.17 9.70
CA ALA A 319 2.00 1.79 10.61
C ALA A 319 1.90 3.31 10.43
N ALA A 320 3.03 3.99 10.19
CA ALA A 320 3.06 5.41 9.87
C ALA A 320 2.38 5.72 8.53
N GLN A 321 2.66 4.93 7.49
CA GLN A 321 2.04 5.08 6.17
C GLN A 321 0.51 4.87 6.22
N ARG A 322 0.01 3.94 7.04
CA ARG A 322 -1.44 3.70 7.18
C ARG A 322 -2.21 4.90 7.73
N LYS A 323 -1.52 5.80 8.45
CA LYS A 323 -2.09 7.05 8.99
C LYS A 323 -2.11 8.19 7.97
N LEU A 324 -1.36 8.07 6.86
CA LEU A 324 -1.32 9.12 5.84
C LEU A 324 -2.54 9.07 4.92
N PRO A 325 -3.03 10.23 4.44
CA PRO A 325 -4.10 10.28 3.44
C PRO A 325 -3.65 9.67 2.11
N LEU A 326 -4.60 9.08 1.39
CA LEU A 326 -4.35 8.33 0.14
C LEU A 326 -3.52 9.11 -0.90
N ARG A 327 -3.73 10.44 -0.97
CA ARG A 327 -2.98 11.34 -1.88
C ARG A 327 -1.49 11.46 -1.54
N GLN A 328 -1.13 11.41 -0.25
CA GLN A 328 0.26 11.50 0.20
C GLN A 328 1.00 10.17 0.00
N LEU A 329 0.31 9.04 0.19
CA LEU A 329 0.87 7.70 -0.05
C LEU A 329 1.34 7.48 -1.50
N ARG A 330 0.73 8.17 -2.47
CA ARG A 330 1.13 8.11 -3.89
C ARG A 330 2.46 8.82 -4.20
N LYS A 331 2.95 9.70 -3.32
CA LYS A 331 4.18 10.48 -3.55
C LYS A 331 5.46 9.79 -3.07
N THR A 332 5.35 8.64 -2.39
CA THR A 332 6.51 7.96 -1.82
C THR A 332 7.18 7.04 -2.85
N GLN A 333 8.35 7.43 -3.36
CA GLN A 333 9.18 6.58 -4.23
C GLN A 333 9.99 5.56 -3.40
N SER A 334 10.24 4.37 -3.95
CA SER A 334 11.04 3.32 -3.29
C SER A 334 12.17 2.84 -4.20
N ILE A 335 13.40 2.76 -3.67
CA ILE A 335 14.55 2.14 -4.32
C ILE A 335 14.50 0.62 -4.10
N ARG A 336 14.70 -0.18 -5.17
CA ARG A 336 14.70 -1.65 -5.10
C ARG A 336 15.86 -2.23 -5.90
N PHE A 337 16.63 -3.12 -5.29
CA PHE A 337 17.67 -3.91 -5.97
C PHE A 337 17.93 -5.22 -5.24
N SER A 338 18.54 -6.19 -5.94
CA SER A 338 18.85 -7.50 -5.40
C SER A 338 20.04 -7.43 -4.43
N LEU A 339 19.90 -8.07 -3.26
CA LEU A 339 21.00 -8.25 -2.30
C LEU A 339 21.98 -9.36 -2.70
N ARG A 340 21.79 -9.98 -3.89
CA ARG A 340 22.64 -11.02 -4.50
C ARG A 340 22.95 -12.19 -3.55
N THR A 341 21.97 -12.62 -2.76
CA THR A 341 22.11 -13.77 -1.86
C THR A 341 20.76 -14.45 -1.63
N LYS A 342 20.78 -15.78 -1.56
CA LYS A 342 19.62 -16.61 -1.17
C LYS A 342 19.58 -16.83 0.35
N SER A 343 20.67 -16.53 1.07
CA SER A 343 20.76 -16.71 2.53
C SER A 343 20.07 -15.56 3.27
N PRO A 344 19.06 -15.83 4.11
CA PRO A 344 18.36 -14.79 4.87
C PRO A 344 19.25 -14.03 5.85
N VAL A 345 20.30 -14.67 6.38
CA VAL A 345 21.24 -14.06 7.33
C VAL A 345 22.13 -13.06 6.60
N GLU A 346 22.69 -13.47 5.46
CA GLU A 346 23.54 -12.62 4.63
C GLU A 346 22.71 -11.48 3.99
N ALA A 347 21.46 -11.75 3.62
CA ALA A 347 20.53 -10.72 3.13
C ALA A 347 20.36 -9.62 4.19
N ARG A 348 20.06 -9.95 5.45
CA ARG A 348 19.92 -8.96 6.53
C ARG A 348 21.21 -8.18 6.81
N LYS A 349 22.37 -8.84 6.71
CA LYS A 349 23.68 -8.19 6.88
C LYS A 349 23.93 -7.15 5.78
N ARG A 350 23.66 -7.52 4.52
CA ARG A 350 23.77 -6.63 3.36
C ARG A 350 22.75 -5.50 3.41
N GLU A 351 21.49 -5.81 3.74
CA GLU A 351 20.42 -4.84 3.95
C GLU A 351 20.82 -3.79 4.98
N ARG A 352 21.32 -4.20 6.16
CA ARG A 352 21.76 -3.24 7.19
C ARG A 352 22.87 -2.31 6.70
N LYS A 353 23.86 -2.83 5.98
CA LYS A 353 24.95 -2.02 5.40
C LYS A 353 24.42 -1.01 4.38
N ILE A 354 23.51 -1.45 3.52
CA ILE A 354 22.88 -0.61 2.49
C ILE A 354 22.00 0.47 3.13
N THR A 355 21.16 0.11 4.10
CA THR A 355 20.29 1.08 4.79
C THR A 355 21.14 2.12 5.50
N GLN A 356 22.20 1.72 6.21
CA GLN A 356 23.13 2.65 6.85
C GLN A 356 23.80 3.58 5.83
N PHE A 357 24.22 3.06 4.68
CA PHE A 357 24.79 3.86 3.59
C PHE A 357 23.77 4.87 3.03
N LEU A 358 22.55 4.42 2.72
CA LEU A 358 21.49 5.27 2.15
C LEU A 358 21.03 6.33 3.14
N ASP A 359 20.88 6.01 4.43
CA ASP A 359 20.51 6.97 5.46
C ASP A 359 21.56 8.07 5.59
N GLY A 360 22.85 7.70 5.58
CA GLY A 360 23.96 8.66 5.60
C GLY A 360 23.99 9.54 4.34
N LEU A 361 23.81 8.93 3.16
CA LEU A 361 23.76 9.65 1.89
C LEU A 361 22.59 10.64 1.86
N PHE A 362 21.39 10.20 2.25
CA PHE A 362 20.21 11.06 2.30
C PHE A 362 20.34 12.16 3.34
N ALA A 363 20.98 11.92 4.48
CA ALA A 363 21.29 12.96 5.45
C ALA A 363 22.15 14.07 4.81
N ARG A 364 23.25 13.71 4.14
CA ARG A 364 24.16 14.66 3.47
C ARG A 364 23.50 15.43 2.32
N LEU A 365 22.67 14.75 1.53
CA LEU A 365 21.90 15.39 0.46
C LEU A 365 20.91 16.42 1.02
N ARG A 366 20.26 16.13 2.15
CA ARG A 366 19.34 17.07 2.80
C ARG A 366 20.06 18.27 3.39
N THR A 367 21.22 18.06 4.03
CA THR A 367 21.99 19.14 4.66
C THR A 367 22.86 19.92 3.67
N LYS A 368 22.94 19.47 2.39
CA LYS A 368 23.84 20.03 1.36
C LYS A 368 25.30 20.12 1.82
N GLN A 369 25.71 19.20 2.69
CA GLN A 369 27.04 19.23 3.29
C GLN A 369 28.11 19.02 2.23
N VAL A 370 29.06 19.96 2.15
CA VAL A 370 30.26 19.84 1.31
C VAL A 370 31.36 19.23 2.17
N VAL A 371 31.98 18.17 1.66
CA VAL A 371 33.02 17.44 2.37
C VAL A 371 34.40 17.82 1.86
N GLU A 372 35.31 18.13 2.78
CA GLU A 372 36.73 18.25 2.48
C GLU A 372 37.45 16.94 2.81
N LEU A 373 38.25 16.43 1.87
CA LEU A 373 38.93 15.16 2.02
C LEU A 373 40.34 15.37 2.55
N SER A 374 40.74 14.56 3.53
CA SER A 374 42.13 14.49 3.95
C SER A 374 43.00 13.80 2.90
N HIS A 375 44.30 14.05 2.93
CA HIS A 375 45.25 13.35 2.04
C HIS A 375 45.13 11.82 2.17
N ARG A 376 44.99 11.30 3.39
CA ARG A 376 44.82 9.87 3.66
C ARG A 376 43.54 9.31 3.02
N GLN A 377 42.44 10.06 3.04
CA GLN A 377 41.18 9.67 2.38
C GLN A 377 41.32 9.67 0.85
N ILE A 378 42.01 10.65 0.29
CA ILE A 378 42.31 10.69 -1.15
C ILE A 378 43.15 9.48 -1.57
N GLN A 379 44.16 9.10 -0.78
CA GLN A 379 44.95 7.90 -1.05
C GLN A 379 44.14 6.61 -0.93
N ALA A 380 43.22 6.51 0.05
CA ALA A 380 42.32 5.36 0.16
C ALA A 380 41.39 5.21 -1.05
N LEU A 381 40.80 6.32 -1.53
CA LEU A 381 39.96 6.35 -2.72
C LEU A 381 40.75 6.01 -3.99
N SER A 382 41.97 6.53 -4.11
CA SER A 382 42.88 6.20 -5.21
C SER A 382 43.27 4.72 -5.21
N GLY A 383 43.50 4.13 -4.03
CA GLY A 383 43.75 2.69 -3.90
C GLY A 383 42.57 1.82 -4.31
N SER A 384 41.34 2.24 -3.98
CA SER A 384 40.10 1.57 -4.42
C SER A 384 39.95 1.61 -5.94
N PHE A 385 40.26 2.76 -6.56
CA PHE A 385 40.29 2.91 -8.01
C PHE A 385 41.38 2.07 -8.67
N TYR A 386 42.59 2.11 -8.13
CA TYR A 386 43.72 1.30 -8.59
C TYR A 386 43.37 -0.18 -8.57
N ALA A 387 42.84 -0.70 -7.46
CA ALA A 387 42.46 -2.11 -7.32
C ALA A 387 41.38 -2.54 -8.33
N ALA A 388 40.49 -1.64 -8.71
CA ALA A 388 39.45 -1.93 -9.70
C ALA A 388 40.04 -2.13 -11.10
N TRP A 389 41.07 -1.34 -11.46
CA TRP A 389 41.76 -1.42 -12.75
C TRP A 389 42.91 -2.45 -12.78
N ALA A 390 43.61 -2.63 -11.66
CA ALA A 390 44.65 -3.64 -11.43
C ALA A 390 44.04 -5.01 -11.10
N SER A 391 43.03 -5.41 -11.87
CA SER A 391 42.36 -6.70 -11.78
C SER A 391 42.72 -7.58 -12.98
N GLU A 392 42.40 -8.87 -12.91
CA GLU A 392 42.63 -9.84 -13.99
C GLU A 392 42.04 -9.37 -15.33
N PRO A 393 42.63 -9.74 -16.48
CA PRO A 393 42.21 -9.26 -17.81
C PRO A 393 40.74 -9.52 -18.16
N ASP A 394 40.12 -10.52 -17.54
CA ASP A 394 38.71 -10.87 -17.75
C ASP A 394 37.75 -10.14 -16.82
N ARG A 395 38.28 -9.44 -15.82
CA ARG A 395 37.51 -8.71 -14.81
C ARG A 395 37.59 -7.23 -15.10
N PHE A 396 36.44 -6.59 -15.28
CA PHE A 396 36.36 -5.16 -15.58
C PHE A 396 35.81 -4.39 -14.37
N PRO A 397 36.27 -3.14 -14.16
CA PRO A 397 35.64 -2.26 -13.20
C PRO A 397 34.20 -1.93 -13.62
N ASP A 398 33.40 -1.40 -12.70
CA ASP A 398 32.07 -0.88 -13.03
C ASP A 398 32.21 0.18 -14.14
N ARG A 399 31.31 0.18 -15.13
CA ARG A 399 31.37 1.10 -16.28
C ARG A 399 31.38 2.57 -15.83
N LEU A 400 30.83 2.84 -14.64
CA LEU A 400 30.84 4.16 -14.02
C LEU A 400 32.24 4.66 -13.65
N LEU A 401 33.23 3.77 -13.52
CA LEU A 401 34.63 4.12 -13.22
C LEU A 401 35.50 4.28 -14.48
N TYR A 402 34.90 4.32 -15.67
CA TYR A 402 35.60 4.54 -16.93
C TYR A 402 35.81 6.02 -17.18
N ALA A 403 37.06 6.39 -17.47
CA ALA A 403 37.40 7.72 -17.95
C ALA A 403 37.28 7.74 -19.48
N ASP A 404 36.18 8.30 -19.99
CA ASP A 404 35.94 8.42 -21.43
C ASP A 404 37.10 9.15 -22.13
N GLY A 405 37.46 8.66 -23.31
CA GLY A 405 38.52 9.25 -24.13
C GLY A 405 39.94 8.79 -23.78
N LEU A 406 40.13 7.91 -22.79
CA LEU A 406 41.44 7.34 -22.43
C LEU A 406 41.72 5.95 -23.02
N GLY A 407 40.87 5.45 -23.94
CA GLY A 407 41.11 4.18 -24.65
C GLY A 407 41.13 2.93 -23.76
N LEU A 408 40.46 3.00 -22.59
CA LEU A 408 40.47 1.91 -21.61
C LEU A 408 39.71 0.67 -22.12
N PRO A 409 40.23 -0.55 -21.86
CA PRO A 409 39.61 -1.79 -22.32
C PRO A 409 38.24 -2.01 -21.64
N CYS A 410 37.26 -2.46 -22.42
CA CYS A 410 35.87 -2.66 -21.96
C CYS A 410 35.29 -4.04 -22.30
N THR A 411 36.11 -4.94 -22.85
CA THR A 411 35.75 -6.31 -23.28
C THR A 411 36.87 -7.27 -22.97
N ALA A 412 36.54 -8.55 -22.74
CA ALA A 412 37.53 -9.61 -22.51
C ALA A 412 38.47 -9.78 -23.72
N PRO A 413 39.75 -10.13 -23.50
CA PRO A 413 40.70 -10.37 -24.58
C PRO A 413 40.41 -11.69 -25.31
N GLU A 414 40.56 -11.68 -26.63
CA GLU A 414 40.56 -12.92 -27.45
C GLU A 414 41.94 -13.59 -27.46
N ASP A 415 43.00 -12.78 -27.30
CA ASP A 415 44.41 -13.19 -27.24
C ASP A 415 45.09 -12.42 -26.10
N TYR A 416 45.55 -13.16 -25.09
CA TYR A 416 46.15 -12.59 -23.88
C TYR A 416 47.55 -12.00 -24.14
N ASP A 417 48.35 -12.58 -25.04
CA ASP A 417 49.69 -12.07 -25.36
C ASP A 417 49.57 -10.75 -26.14
N ALA A 418 48.64 -10.68 -27.09
CA ALA A 418 48.33 -9.45 -27.82
C ALA A 418 47.75 -8.36 -26.89
N GLU A 419 46.85 -8.74 -25.97
CA GLU A 419 46.29 -7.82 -24.98
C GLU A 419 47.37 -7.30 -24.02
N ALA A 420 48.29 -8.14 -23.56
CA ALA A 420 49.38 -7.71 -22.69
C ALA A 420 50.26 -6.65 -23.36
N LYS A 421 50.63 -6.85 -24.64
CA LYS A 421 51.38 -5.85 -25.42
C LYS A 421 50.62 -4.54 -25.56
N LYS A 422 49.32 -4.60 -25.85
CA LYS A 422 48.44 -3.44 -25.98
C LYS A 422 48.30 -2.68 -24.67
N LEU A 423 48.12 -3.36 -23.54
CA LEU A 423 48.02 -2.76 -22.22
C LEU A 423 49.35 -2.14 -21.78
N ARG A 424 50.50 -2.75 -22.10
CA ARG A 424 51.82 -2.15 -21.86
C ARG A 424 51.99 -0.84 -22.64
N GLN A 425 51.61 -0.83 -23.92
CA GLN A 425 51.64 0.39 -24.75
C GLN A 425 50.67 1.46 -24.23
N LEU A 426 49.48 1.07 -23.81
CA LEU A 426 48.49 1.98 -23.22
C LEU A 426 48.99 2.57 -21.89
N SER A 427 49.59 1.76 -21.03
CA SER A 427 50.20 2.23 -19.78
C SER A 427 51.23 3.33 -20.04
N GLU A 428 52.14 3.12 -21.00
CA GLU A 428 53.16 4.11 -21.34
C GLU A 428 52.55 5.38 -21.95
N THR A 429 51.56 5.22 -22.82
CA THR A 429 50.81 6.35 -23.39
C THR A 429 50.11 7.17 -22.30
N LEU A 430 49.49 6.51 -21.32
CA LEU A 430 48.84 7.16 -20.20
C LEU A 430 49.84 7.88 -19.28
N ARG A 431 51.06 7.36 -19.08
CA ARG A 431 52.12 8.08 -18.33
C ARG A 431 52.47 9.43 -18.97
N VAL A 432 52.44 9.51 -20.29
CA VAL A 432 52.69 10.74 -21.05
C VAL A 432 51.47 11.69 -21.00
N ILE A 433 50.26 11.18 -21.24
CA ILE A 433 49.04 12.01 -21.29
C ILE A 433 48.63 12.52 -19.90
N LEU A 434 48.90 11.75 -18.84
CA LEU A 434 48.50 12.06 -17.46
C LEU A 434 49.63 12.69 -16.62
N GLN A 435 50.57 13.38 -17.28
CA GLN A 435 51.67 14.10 -16.64
C GLN A 435 51.20 15.13 -15.58
N PRO A 436 52.11 15.60 -14.69
CA PRO A 436 51.77 16.43 -13.52
C PRO A 436 50.96 17.70 -13.84
N THR A 437 51.16 18.26 -15.04
CA THR A 437 50.34 19.31 -15.63
C THR A 437 49.28 18.68 -16.54
N LEU A 438 48.23 18.11 -15.94
CA LEU A 438 47.10 17.56 -16.69
C LEU A 438 46.52 18.64 -17.62
N GLY A 439 46.38 18.32 -18.92
CA GLY A 439 45.58 19.12 -19.83
C GLY A 439 44.08 19.09 -19.48
N ASP A 440 43.31 20.02 -20.04
CA ASP A 440 41.89 20.20 -19.69
C ASP A 440 41.02 18.96 -19.97
N ALA A 441 41.27 18.25 -21.08
CA ALA A 441 40.44 17.12 -21.48
C ALA A 441 40.65 15.87 -20.58
N PRO A 442 41.88 15.40 -20.31
CA PRO A 442 42.12 14.30 -19.36
C PRO A 442 41.66 14.64 -17.94
N LEU A 443 41.85 15.89 -17.50
CA LEU A 443 41.39 16.35 -16.19
C LEU A 443 39.86 16.28 -16.07
N ALA A 444 39.12 16.74 -17.09
CA ALA A 444 37.66 16.67 -17.10
C ALA A 444 37.14 15.23 -17.02
N SER A 445 37.77 14.27 -17.72
CA SER A 445 37.40 12.85 -17.64
C SER A 445 37.66 12.26 -16.25
N LEU A 446 38.81 12.56 -15.63
CA LEU A 446 39.12 12.08 -14.28
C LEU A 446 38.30 12.75 -13.18
N LEU A 447 37.84 13.99 -13.38
CA LEU A 447 36.90 14.64 -12.46
C LEU A 447 35.53 13.94 -12.46
N ARG A 448 35.03 13.49 -13.62
CA ARG A 448 33.78 12.70 -13.70
C ARG A 448 33.90 11.37 -12.94
N VAL A 449 35.03 10.69 -13.09
CA VAL A 449 35.32 9.46 -12.34
C VAL A 449 35.45 9.74 -10.84
N SER A 450 36.10 10.84 -10.48
CA SER A 450 36.23 11.28 -9.08
C SER A 450 34.87 11.49 -8.43
N ASP A 451 33.94 12.19 -9.10
CA ASP A 451 32.59 12.42 -8.58
C ASP A 451 31.80 11.12 -8.40
N THR A 452 31.93 10.21 -9.35
CA THR A 452 31.32 8.88 -9.27
C THR A 452 31.87 8.10 -8.07
N LEU A 453 33.19 8.11 -7.91
CA LEU A 453 33.87 7.37 -6.87
C LEU A 453 33.53 7.95 -5.47
N LEU A 454 33.42 9.27 -5.36
CA LEU A 454 32.91 9.95 -4.17
C LEU A 454 31.45 9.54 -3.86
N MET A 455 30.60 9.47 -4.87
CA MET A 455 29.21 9.06 -4.71
C MET A 455 29.08 7.60 -4.24
N LEU A 456 29.90 6.69 -4.78
CA LEU A 456 29.97 5.29 -4.33
C LEU A 456 30.41 5.15 -2.87
N HIS A 457 31.16 6.12 -2.35
CA HIS A 457 31.60 6.19 -0.96
C HIS A 457 30.70 7.10 -0.10
N GLY A 458 29.54 7.50 -0.62
CA GLY A 458 28.48 8.21 0.10
C GLY A 458 28.70 9.71 0.22
N ILE A 459 29.57 10.30 -0.60
CA ILE A 459 29.92 11.72 -0.57
C ILE A 459 29.28 12.38 -1.81
N PRO A 460 28.10 13.00 -1.66
CA PRO A 460 27.39 13.58 -2.80
C PRO A 460 28.04 14.88 -3.30
N LYS A 461 28.82 15.57 -2.45
CA LYS A 461 29.49 16.81 -2.80
C LYS A 461 30.79 16.98 -2.00
N ALA A 462 31.89 17.19 -2.69
CA ALA A 462 33.21 17.49 -2.10
C ALA A 462 33.69 18.89 -2.51
N THR A 463 34.67 19.44 -1.79
CA THR A 463 35.30 20.71 -2.17
C THR A 463 36.03 20.59 -3.51
N GLU A 464 36.10 21.68 -4.27
CA GLU A 464 36.77 21.70 -5.58
C GLU A 464 38.25 21.30 -5.48
N ALA A 465 38.94 21.74 -4.41
CA ALA A 465 40.31 21.33 -4.11
C ALA A 465 40.41 19.81 -3.90
N SER A 466 39.51 19.21 -3.11
CA SER A 466 39.48 17.76 -2.89
C SER A 466 39.24 16.98 -4.18
N ARG A 467 38.32 17.46 -5.04
CA ARG A 467 38.03 16.85 -6.35
C ARG A 467 39.25 16.88 -7.26
N ARG A 468 39.95 18.01 -7.34
CA ARG A 468 41.18 18.15 -8.15
C ARG A 468 42.33 17.31 -7.62
N HIS A 469 42.53 17.28 -6.30
CA HIS A 469 43.55 16.43 -5.68
C HIS A 469 43.27 14.94 -5.89
N LEU A 470 41.99 14.53 -5.81
CA LEU A 470 41.59 13.17 -6.13
C LEU A 470 41.85 12.86 -7.61
N ALA A 471 41.43 13.71 -8.54
CA ALA A 471 41.68 13.51 -9.97
C ALA A 471 43.19 13.36 -10.29
N LYS A 472 44.05 14.17 -9.66
CA LYS A 472 45.52 14.05 -9.77
C LYS A 472 46.03 12.73 -9.19
N ALA A 473 45.48 12.28 -8.06
CA ALA A 473 45.84 10.99 -7.48
C ALA A 473 45.41 9.84 -8.42
N LEU A 474 44.21 9.88 -9.01
CA LEU A 474 43.76 8.90 -9.99
C LEU A 474 44.64 8.89 -11.25
N ALA A 475 45.06 10.08 -11.71
CA ALA A 475 45.96 10.24 -12.85
C ALA A 475 47.30 9.51 -12.65
N LYS A 476 47.83 9.56 -11.42
CA LYS A 476 49.07 8.86 -11.04
C LYS A 476 48.89 7.34 -10.98
N GLU A 477 47.71 6.86 -10.59
CA GLU A 477 47.48 5.42 -10.36
C GLU A 477 46.96 4.65 -11.56
N LEU A 478 46.27 5.31 -12.49
CA LEU A 478 45.71 4.63 -13.66
C LEU A 478 46.77 3.93 -14.54
N PRO A 479 47.89 4.58 -14.95
CA PRO A 479 48.90 3.92 -15.78
C PRO A 479 49.50 2.69 -15.11
N GLU A 480 49.67 2.78 -13.78
CA GLU A 480 50.26 1.73 -12.95
C GLU A 480 49.31 0.55 -12.79
N ALA A 481 48.01 0.83 -12.64
CA ALA A 481 46.99 -0.21 -12.61
C ALA A 481 46.90 -0.96 -13.95
N ILE A 482 47.01 -0.23 -15.06
CA ILE A 482 47.03 -0.81 -16.41
C ILE A 482 48.32 -1.63 -16.63
N ALA A 483 49.48 -1.19 -16.12
CA ALA A 483 50.71 -1.98 -16.16
C ALA A 483 50.58 -3.31 -15.40
N THR A 484 49.99 -3.27 -14.19
CA THR A 484 49.73 -4.47 -13.40
C THR A 484 48.75 -5.41 -14.10
N ARG A 485 47.71 -4.87 -14.76
CA ARG A 485 46.80 -5.65 -15.60
C ARG A 485 47.51 -6.30 -16.78
N ALA A 486 48.43 -5.58 -17.43
CA ALA A 486 49.24 -6.12 -18.53
C ALA A 486 50.12 -7.29 -18.06
N ARG A 487 50.72 -7.17 -16.88
CA ARG A 487 51.49 -8.24 -16.22
C ARG A 487 50.64 -9.49 -15.98
N PHE A 488 49.37 -9.34 -15.56
CA PHE A 488 48.47 -10.48 -15.42
C PHE A 488 48.11 -11.11 -16.77
N ALA A 489 47.97 -10.32 -17.83
CA ALA A 489 47.77 -10.84 -19.19
C ALA A 489 49.00 -11.62 -19.69
N ASP A 490 50.21 -11.22 -19.31
CA ASP A 490 51.47 -11.94 -19.54
C ASP A 490 51.65 -13.20 -18.67
N GLY A 491 50.67 -13.53 -17.82
CA GLY A 491 50.71 -14.71 -16.94
C GLY A 491 51.50 -14.53 -15.63
N ASP A 492 51.94 -13.32 -15.28
CA ASP A 492 52.65 -13.04 -14.01
C ASP A 492 51.67 -12.58 -12.91
N TYR A 493 51.25 -13.55 -12.10
CA TYR A 493 50.30 -13.39 -10.99
C TYR A 493 50.95 -13.16 -9.62
N ARG A 494 52.22 -12.75 -9.56
CA ARG A 494 52.85 -12.41 -8.27
C ARG A 494 52.07 -11.30 -7.54
N ILE A 495 52.11 -11.35 -6.22
CA ILE A 495 51.37 -10.42 -5.34
C ILE A 495 51.70 -8.98 -5.74
N ASP A 496 50.66 -8.15 -5.88
CA ASP A 496 50.83 -6.72 -6.13
C ASP A 496 51.12 -5.98 -4.82
N GLU A 497 52.40 -5.74 -4.54
CA GLU A 497 52.86 -5.02 -3.35
C GLU A 497 52.35 -3.57 -3.29
N ARG A 498 51.97 -2.97 -4.43
CA ARG A 498 51.49 -1.59 -4.50
C ARG A 498 50.17 -1.42 -3.76
N LEU A 499 49.34 -2.48 -3.68
CA LEU A 499 48.09 -2.45 -2.93
C LEU A 499 48.33 -2.23 -1.42
N SER A 500 49.45 -2.71 -0.89
CA SER A 500 49.76 -2.62 0.54
C SER A 500 50.01 -1.18 1.03
N ARG A 501 50.37 -0.26 0.13
CA ARG A 501 50.69 1.13 0.48
C ARG A 501 49.46 2.01 0.70
N PHE A 502 48.29 1.60 0.20
CA PHE A 502 47.08 2.41 0.27
C PHE A 502 46.39 2.21 1.63
N PRO A 503 46.01 3.30 2.32
CA PRO A 503 45.28 3.19 3.58
C PRO A 503 43.87 2.64 3.36
N ALA A 504 43.31 1.98 4.38
CA ALA A 504 41.93 1.54 4.36
C ALA A 504 40.96 2.74 4.32
N TRP A 505 39.84 2.59 3.60
CA TRP A 505 38.80 3.63 3.57
C TRP A 505 38.14 3.80 4.93
N GLU A 506 38.33 4.98 5.52
CA GLU A 506 37.65 5.41 6.74
C GLU A 506 36.39 6.16 6.35
N ASN A 507 35.24 5.57 6.67
CA ASN A 507 33.96 6.19 6.37
C ASN A 507 33.84 7.50 7.16
N ILE A 508 33.56 8.58 6.45
CA ILE A 508 33.37 9.90 7.06
C ILE A 508 32.18 9.75 7.99
N GLY A 509 32.40 9.81 9.31
CA GLY A 509 31.31 9.84 10.26
C GLY A 509 30.36 10.99 9.89
N LEU A 510 29.07 10.87 10.20
CA LEU A 510 28.22 12.04 10.23
C LEU A 510 28.92 13.06 11.14
N ILE A 511 29.30 14.22 10.61
CA ILE A 511 29.56 15.37 11.46
C ILE A 511 28.22 15.63 12.12
N ALA A 512 28.10 15.20 13.37
CA ALA A 512 27.08 15.71 14.26
C ALA A 512 27.21 17.24 14.21
N PRO A 513 26.09 18.00 14.11
CA PRO A 513 26.16 19.44 14.23
C PRO A 513 26.95 19.77 15.50
N ALA A 514 27.91 20.69 15.39
CA ALA A 514 28.89 21.04 16.41
C ALA A 514 28.30 20.90 17.83
N THR A 515 28.62 19.79 18.49
CA THR A 515 28.39 19.67 19.92
C THR A 515 29.49 20.46 20.57
N THR A 516 29.16 21.70 20.92
CA THR A 516 29.74 22.34 22.09
C THR A 516 29.88 21.29 23.19
N HIS A 517 31.08 21.17 23.75
CA HIS A 517 31.32 20.44 24.98
C HIS A 517 30.47 21.08 26.09
N THR A 518 29.20 20.68 26.17
CA THR A 518 28.41 20.82 27.37
C THR A 518 28.46 19.49 28.08
N LYS A 519 29.09 19.51 29.24
CA LYS A 519 29.14 18.42 30.23
C LYS A 519 27.83 17.63 30.21
N ARG A 520 27.94 16.32 29.95
CA ARG A 520 26.91 15.33 30.25
C ARG A 520 26.36 15.60 31.65
N ARG A 521 25.11 16.06 31.76
CA ARG A 521 24.29 15.78 32.94
C ARG A 521 23.75 14.38 32.74
N SER A 522 24.32 13.44 33.48
CA SER A 522 23.81 12.10 33.69
C SER A 522 22.40 12.16 34.27
N SER A 523 21.39 11.81 33.49
CA SER A 523 20.23 11.10 34.01
C SER A 523 20.40 9.63 33.62
N SER A 524 20.81 8.81 34.58
CA SER A 524 21.02 7.37 34.43
C SER A 524 19.69 6.69 34.08
N THR A 525 19.42 6.54 32.80
CA THR A 525 18.27 5.75 32.34
C THR A 525 18.59 4.27 32.54
N THR A 526 17.81 3.58 33.38
CA THR A 526 18.00 2.17 33.68
C THR A 526 17.04 1.28 32.90
N LEU A 527 17.31 -0.01 32.76
CA LEU A 527 16.39 -0.95 32.10
C LEU A 527 15.09 -1.07 32.90
N SER A 528 15.18 -1.02 34.22
CA SER A 528 14.02 -0.95 35.11
C SER A 528 13.18 0.31 34.84
N SER A 529 13.80 1.50 34.79
CA SER A 529 13.05 2.74 34.55
C SER A 529 12.46 2.82 33.14
N LEU A 530 13.12 2.25 32.12
CA LEU A 530 12.56 2.12 30.78
C LEU A 530 11.32 1.22 30.77
N LEU A 531 11.35 0.11 31.51
CA LEU A 531 10.21 -0.79 31.58
C LEU A 531 9.02 -0.14 32.29
N ASP A 532 9.26 0.56 33.40
CA ASP A 532 8.22 1.26 34.16
C ASP A 532 7.62 2.41 33.34
N GLY A 533 8.46 3.19 32.66
CA GLY A 533 8.01 4.23 31.74
C GLY A 533 7.19 3.66 30.57
N TRP A 534 7.66 2.56 29.98
CA TRP A 534 6.92 1.86 28.93
C TRP A 534 5.56 1.36 29.44
N TRP A 535 5.51 0.82 30.65
CA TRP A 535 4.27 0.33 31.25
C TRP A 535 3.28 1.46 31.49
N SER A 536 3.72 2.56 32.12
CA SER A 536 2.88 3.75 32.34
C SER A 536 2.29 4.29 31.04
N ALA A 537 3.10 4.36 29.96
CA ALA A 537 2.64 4.82 28.65
C ALA A 537 1.67 3.85 27.94
N ASN A 538 1.71 2.56 28.26
CA ASN A 538 0.90 1.53 27.58
C ASN A 538 -0.28 1.02 28.41
N GLN A 539 -0.31 1.27 29.72
CA GLN A 539 -1.40 0.88 30.60
C GLN A 539 -2.69 1.62 30.24
N SER A 540 -2.59 2.93 29.98
CA SER A 540 -3.71 3.78 29.52
C SER A 540 -4.26 3.35 28.16
N LEU A 541 -3.44 2.67 27.34
CA LEU A 541 -3.82 2.11 26.04
C LEU A 541 -4.43 0.69 26.14
N GLY A 542 -4.77 0.25 27.36
CA GLY A 542 -5.44 -1.03 27.59
C GLY A 542 -4.55 -2.26 27.45
N LYS A 543 -3.21 -2.13 27.55
CA LYS A 543 -2.35 -3.32 27.55
C LYS A 543 -2.57 -4.17 28.82
N SER A 544 -2.67 -5.49 28.63
CA SER A 544 -2.91 -6.41 29.74
C SER A 544 -1.75 -6.45 30.75
N VAL A 545 -2.10 -6.50 32.05
CA VAL A 545 -1.16 -6.74 33.16
C VAL A 545 -0.34 -8.02 32.96
N ALA A 546 -0.89 -9.00 32.24
CA ALA A 546 -0.16 -10.22 31.84
C ALA A 546 1.04 -9.97 30.95
N THR A 547 0.96 -8.95 30.10
CA THR A 547 2.07 -8.55 29.23
C THR A 547 3.13 -7.86 30.07
N HIS A 548 2.74 -6.99 31.00
CA HIS A 548 3.65 -6.32 31.92
C HIS A 548 4.48 -7.30 32.73
N GLU A 549 3.85 -8.23 33.47
CA GLU A 549 4.56 -9.23 34.28
C GLU A 549 5.53 -10.07 33.45
N LYS A 550 5.15 -10.44 32.22
CA LYS A 550 6.04 -11.16 31.31
C LYS A 550 7.25 -10.32 30.91
N TYR A 551 7.06 -9.02 30.70
CA TYR A 551 8.13 -8.12 30.33
C TYR A 551 9.05 -7.87 31.53
N VAL A 552 8.50 -7.67 32.74
CA VAL A 552 9.26 -7.61 34.01
C VAL A 552 10.17 -8.83 34.17
N ILE A 553 9.63 -10.04 33.99
CA ILE A 553 10.42 -11.28 34.07
C ILE A 553 11.50 -11.32 32.97
N SER A 554 11.17 -10.86 31.76
CA SER A 554 12.13 -10.84 30.64
C SER A 554 13.31 -9.90 30.93
N PHE A 555 13.02 -8.70 31.43
CA PHE A 555 14.00 -7.69 31.77
C PHE A 555 14.78 -8.05 33.03
N LYS A 556 14.18 -8.75 34.00
CA LYS A 556 14.89 -9.37 35.11
C LYS A 556 15.97 -10.33 34.60
N HIS A 557 15.61 -11.28 33.72
CA HIS A 557 16.61 -12.20 33.16
C HIS A 557 17.72 -11.48 32.39
N LEU A 558 17.39 -10.40 31.67
CA LEU A 558 18.39 -9.61 30.97
C LEU A 558 19.34 -8.91 31.96
N LYS A 559 18.79 -8.28 33.00
CA LYS A 559 19.57 -7.63 34.06
C LYS A 559 20.49 -8.63 34.78
N ASP A 560 19.96 -9.79 35.14
CA ASP A 560 20.72 -10.85 35.82
C ASP A 560 21.89 -11.34 34.93
N PHE A 561 21.68 -11.40 33.61
CA PHE A 561 22.73 -11.78 32.65
C PHE A 561 23.78 -10.68 32.45
N LEU A 562 23.35 -9.42 32.31
CA LEU A 562 24.24 -8.27 32.08
C LEU A 562 25.02 -7.86 33.32
N ARG A 563 24.49 -8.17 34.52
CA ARG A 563 25.00 -7.72 35.83
C ARG A 563 25.05 -6.20 36.02
N HIS A 564 24.31 -5.46 35.20
CA HIS A 564 24.08 -4.02 35.34
C HIS A 564 22.66 -3.66 34.88
N ASP A 565 22.19 -2.48 35.29
CA ASP A 565 20.86 -1.96 34.93
C ASP A 565 20.95 -0.77 33.95
N GLU A 566 22.14 -0.37 33.50
CA GLU A 566 22.30 0.79 32.61
C GLU A 566 21.78 0.51 31.18
N ALA A 567 20.77 1.25 30.73
CA ALA A 567 20.14 1.02 29.43
C ALA A 567 21.03 1.45 28.26
N SER A 568 21.75 2.57 28.39
CA SER A 568 22.65 3.11 27.36
C SER A 568 23.88 2.23 27.12
N ALA A 569 24.27 1.43 28.11
CA ALA A 569 25.37 0.46 28.01
C ALA A 569 24.99 -0.80 27.22
N VAL A 570 23.70 -1.09 27.04
CA VAL A 570 23.25 -2.32 26.37
C VAL A 570 23.51 -2.25 24.86
N THR A 571 24.31 -3.18 24.35
CA THR A 571 24.62 -3.29 22.92
C THR A 571 23.84 -4.41 22.25
N SER A 572 23.81 -4.42 20.91
CA SER A 572 23.21 -5.52 20.14
C SER A 572 23.93 -6.86 20.34
N ASP A 573 25.23 -6.84 20.66
CA ASP A 573 25.98 -8.05 20.91
C ASP A 573 25.64 -8.64 22.27
N ASP A 574 25.32 -7.81 23.27
CA ASP A 574 24.86 -8.30 24.57
C ASP A 574 23.51 -9.03 24.46
N ILE A 575 22.58 -8.50 23.64
CA ILE A 575 21.30 -9.18 23.37
C ILE A 575 21.50 -10.51 22.61
N ARG A 576 22.50 -10.59 21.73
CA ARG A 576 22.86 -11.85 21.04
C ARG A 576 23.48 -12.86 22.01
N LYS A 577 24.42 -12.43 22.84
CA LYS A 577 25.02 -13.27 23.88
C LYS A 577 23.97 -13.78 24.87
N PHE A 578 23.06 -12.90 25.33
CA PHE A 578 21.92 -13.30 26.17
C PHE A 578 21.06 -14.37 25.50
N ARG A 579 20.72 -14.17 24.21
CA ARG A 579 19.95 -15.13 23.42
C ARG A 579 20.66 -16.48 23.35
N ASP A 580 21.95 -16.48 23.01
CA ASP A 580 22.72 -17.70 22.76
C ASP A 580 22.99 -18.48 24.05
N GLU A 581 23.27 -17.77 25.16
CA GLU A 581 23.43 -18.41 26.47
C GLU A 581 22.11 -19.04 26.93
N ARG A 582 21.00 -18.30 26.81
CA ARG A 582 19.70 -18.79 27.27
C ARG A 582 19.13 -19.89 26.38
N LEU A 583 19.56 -20.00 25.11
CA LEU A 583 19.21 -21.11 24.22
C LEU A 583 19.76 -22.45 24.71
N LYS A 584 20.81 -22.46 25.55
CA LYS A 584 21.37 -23.69 26.12
C LYS A 584 20.44 -24.36 27.12
N THR A 585 19.64 -23.58 27.86
CA THR A 585 18.81 -24.07 28.98
C THR A 585 17.31 -23.86 28.77
N VAL A 586 16.91 -23.00 27.82
CA VAL A 586 15.50 -22.61 27.64
C VAL A 586 15.05 -22.81 26.19
N ALA A 587 13.80 -23.26 26.03
CA ALA A 587 13.19 -23.46 24.73
C ALA A 587 13.17 -22.17 23.85
N PRO A 588 13.40 -22.30 22.52
CA PRO A 588 13.43 -21.17 21.58
C PRO A 588 12.21 -20.24 21.62
N VAL A 589 11.02 -20.78 21.92
CA VAL A 589 9.76 -20.01 21.99
C VAL A 589 9.78 -18.99 23.13
N THR A 590 10.38 -19.34 24.26
CA THR A 590 10.48 -18.48 25.45
C THR A 590 11.45 -17.34 25.18
N ILE A 591 12.60 -17.64 24.56
CA ILE A 591 13.61 -16.63 24.23
C ILE A 591 13.05 -15.65 23.19
N ARG A 592 12.29 -16.14 22.20
CA ARG A 592 11.56 -15.27 21.29
C ARG A 592 10.60 -14.34 22.03
N SER A 593 9.91 -14.83 23.07
CA SER A 593 9.07 -13.97 23.91
C SER A 593 9.87 -12.88 24.63
N ASN A 594 11.08 -13.18 25.13
CA ASN A 594 11.94 -12.15 25.72
C ASN A 594 12.42 -11.13 24.69
N LEU A 595 12.82 -11.58 23.50
CA LEU A 595 13.23 -10.67 22.42
C LEU A 595 12.08 -9.75 21.96
N ILE A 596 10.83 -10.23 21.99
CA ILE A 596 9.65 -9.38 21.73
C ILE A 596 9.51 -8.30 22.81
N ALA A 597 9.72 -8.66 24.08
CA ALA A 597 9.71 -7.70 25.18
C ALA A 597 10.80 -6.63 25.00
N PHE A 598 12.04 -7.04 24.75
CA PHE A 598 13.17 -6.14 24.56
C PHE A 598 12.94 -5.18 23.39
N LYS A 599 12.54 -5.71 22.22
CA LYS A 599 12.24 -4.88 21.05
C LYS A 599 11.15 -3.86 21.32
N SER A 600 10.11 -4.25 22.06
CA SER A 600 8.98 -3.38 22.37
C SER A 600 9.38 -2.23 23.30
N VAL A 601 10.12 -2.51 24.37
CA VAL A 601 10.52 -1.49 25.36
C VAL A 601 11.62 -0.60 24.81
N PHE A 602 12.64 -1.16 24.15
CA PHE A 602 13.71 -0.36 23.55
C PHE A 602 13.23 0.49 22.36
N ALA A 603 12.28 0.01 21.55
CA ALA A 603 11.71 0.84 20.49
C ALA A 603 10.95 2.05 21.05
N TRP A 604 10.20 1.87 22.14
CA TRP A 604 9.57 2.98 22.86
C TRP A 604 10.61 3.93 23.47
N ALA A 605 11.68 3.40 24.06
CA ALA A 605 12.76 4.22 24.63
C ALA A 605 13.44 5.11 23.55
N VAL A 606 13.60 4.58 22.33
CA VAL A 606 14.13 5.36 21.20
C VAL A 606 13.15 6.44 20.74
N ASP A 607 11.86 6.12 20.66
CA ASP A 607 10.80 7.09 20.31
C ASP A 607 10.73 8.25 21.32
N GLN A 608 10.90 7.94 22.60
CA GLN A 608 10.96 8.93 23.69
C GLN A 608 12.34 9.60 23.85
N ARG A 609 13.29 9.31 22.96
CA ARG A 609 14.68 9.84 22.98
C ARG A 609 15.49 9.50 24.24
N PHE A 610 15.11 8.47 24.99
CA PHE A 610 15.91 7.93 26.08
C PHE A 610 17.10 7.09 25.58
N MET A 611 17.04 6.63 24.32
CA MET A 611 18.11 5.89 23.66
C MET A 611 18.24 6.31 22.19
N ASP A 612 19.46 6.29 21.65
CA ASP A 612 19.68 6.62 20.24
C ASP A 612 19.28 5.49 19.29
N ARG A 613 19.33 4.24 19.77
CA ARG A 613 19.10 3.02 18.96
C ARG A 613 18.54 1.89 19.80
N ASN A 614 17.81 0.98 19.15
CA ASN A 614 17.28 -0.23 19.77
C ASN A 614 18.30 -1.38 19.69
N PRO A 615 18.91 -1.82 20.81
CA PRO A 615 19.92 -2.88 20.77
C PRO A 615 19.34 -4.25 20.38
N ALA A 616 18.06 -4.51 20.63
CA ALA A 616 17.40 -5.76 20.28
C ALA A 616 16.97 -5.84 18.79
N GLU A 617 17.11 -4.74 18.04
CA GLU A 617 16.71 -4.68 16.64
C GLU A 617 17.53 -5.68 15.79
N GLY A 618 16.87 -6.37 14.86
CA GLY A 618 17.51 -7.42 14.06
C GLY A 618 17.88 -8.72 14.78
N VAL A 619 17.81 -8.81 16.12
CA VAL A 619 18.03 -10.07 16.85
C VAL A 619 16.80 -10.97 16.74
N SER A 620 17.00 -12.23 16.37
CA SER A 620 15.91 -13.21 16.25
C SER A 620 16.40 -14.62 16.56
N VAL A 621 15.44 -15.50 16.90
CA VAL A 621 15.63 -16.93 17.11
C VAL A 621 14.83 -17.65 16.04
N GLN A 622 15.47 -18.56 15.30
CA GLN A 622 14.79 -19.43 14.35
C GLN A 622 14.07 -20.56 15.10
N ARG A 623 12.88 -20.93 14.64
CA ARG A 623 12.14 -22.06 15.20
C ARG A 623 12.43 -23.28 14.34
N GLY A 624 12.99 -24.34 14.94
CA GLY A 624 12.95 -25.65 14.31
C GLY A 624 11.50 -26.08 14.06
N LYS A 625 11.25 -26.82 12.97
CA LYS A 625 9.92 -27.39 12.70
C LYS A 625 9.62 -28.38 13.82
N LYS A 626 8.62 -28.09 14.67
CA LYS A 626 8.22 -29.03 15.72
C LYS A 626 7.58 -30.23 15.02
N VAL A 627 8.11 -31.43 15.25
CA VAL A 627 7.49 -32.67 14.78
C VAL A 627 6.09 -32.76 15.41
N LYS A 628 5.06 -32.87 14.58
CA LYS A 628 3.68 -33.02 15.03
C LYS A 628 3.46 -34.51 15.30
N LEU A 629 3.65 -34.92 16.56
CA LEU A 629 3.48 -36.32 16.96
C LEU A 629 2.01 -36.73 17.07
N ARG A 630 1.11 -35.78 17.34
CA ARG A 630 -0.35 -35.98 17.38
C ARG A 630 -1.12 -34.67 17.21
N GLU A 631 -2.44 -34.80 17.05
CA GLU A 631 -3.36 -33.67 17.13
C GLU A 631 -3.39 -33.04 18.53
N ARG A 632 -3.79 -31.77 18.59
CA ARG A 632 -3.79 -30.97 19.83
C ARG A 632 -5.08 -31.12 20.64
N GLU A 633 -6.11 -31.66 20.02
CA GLU A 633 -7.40 -31.99 20.64
C GLU A 633 -7.29 -33.24 21.51
N PHE A 634 -8.23 -33.33 22.45
CA PHE A 634 -8.48 -34.60 23.11
C PHE A 634 -9.17 -35.54 22.12
N THR A 635 -8.72 -36.78 22.08
CA THR A 635 -9.51 -37.84 21.45
C THR A 635 -10.80 -38.06 22.23
N ASP A 636 -11.84 -38.60 21.60
CA ASP A 636 -13.11 -38.91 22.29
C ASP A 636 -12.90 -39.80 23.51
N LYS A 637 -11.94 -40.72 23.46
CA LYS A 637 -11.56 -41.58 24.58
C LYS A 637 -10.98 -40.76 25.74
N GLU A 638 -10.06 -39.85 25.47
CA GLU A 638 -9.46 -38.97 26.48
C GLU A 638 -10.50 -37.99 27.05
N ALA A 639 -11.31 -37.36 26.20
CA ALA A 639 -12.38 -36.47 26.63
C ALA A 639 -13.37 -37.19 27.54
N THR A 640 -13.82 -38.39 27.14
CA THR A 640 -14.71 -39.24 27.93
C THR A 640 -14.07 -39.64 29.26
N ALA A 641 -12.79 -40.02 29.26
CA ALA A 641 -12.08 -40.38 30.47
C ALA A 641 -11.96 -39.20 31.45
N ILE A 642 -11.67 -37.99 30.96
CA ILE A 642 -11.62 -36.79 31.79
C ILE A 642 -13.00 -36.49 32.40
N LEU A 643 -14.08 -36.56 31.59
CA LEU A 643 -15.43 -36.29 32.09
C LEU A 643 -15.91 -37.36 33.09
N ARG A 644 -15.55 -38.64 32.89
CA ARG A 644 -15.80 -39.72 33.86
C ARG A 644 -15.05 -39.47 35.16
N HIS A 645 -13.77 -39.10 35.08
CA HIS A 645 -12.96 -38.76 36.26
C HIS A 645 -13.57 -37.58 37.01
N ALA A 646 -13.96 -36.51 36.32
CA ALA A 646 -14.69 -35.38 36.91
C ALA A 646 -16.00 -35.82 37.57
N ASN A 647 -16.71 -36.80 36.99
CA ASN A 647 -17.98 -37.29 37.49
C ASN A 647 -17.86 -38.15 38.77
N THR A 648 -16.68 -38.68 39.10
CA THR A 648 -16.45 -39.37 40.39
C THR A 648 -16.75 -38.47 41.59
N LEU A 649 -16.62 -37.15 41.40
CA LEU A 649 -16.87 -36.14 42.41
C LEU A 649 -18.36 -35.76 42.52
N ARG A 650 -19.26 -36.32 41.70
CA ARG A 650 -20.67 -35.87 41.61
C ARG A 650 -21.42 -35.96 42.93
N ASN A 651 -21.20 -37.03 43.69
CA ASN A 651 -22.00 -37.36 44.88
C ASN A 651 -21.30 -36.98 46.19
N ASP A 652 -20.19 -36.24 46.13
CA ASP A 652 -19.51 -35.77 47.33
C ASP A 652 -20.15 -34.45 47.80
N PRO A 653 -20.88 -34.45 48.94
CA PRO A 653 -21.57 -33.25 49.43
C PRO A 653 -20.61 -32.21 50.02
N ASN A 654 -19.36 -32.57 50.32
CA ASN A 654 -18.39 -31.74 51.05
C ASN A 654 -17.24 -31.26 50.15
N LEU A 655 -17.45 -31.16 48.85
CA LEU A 655 -16.44 -30.65 47.92
C LEU A 655 -16.06 -29.21 48.26
N SER A 656 -14.77 -28.99 48.54
CA SER A 656 -14.20 -27.64 48.50
C SER A 656 -14.38 -27.01 47.10
N ASP A 657 -14.22 -25.70 46.99
CA ASP A 657 -14.14 -24.98 45.70
C ASP A 657 -13.18 -25.63 44.69
N THR A 658 -12.12 -26.26 45.20
CA THR A 658 -11.20 -27.08 44.38
C THR A 658 -11.91 -28.24 43.71
N GLY A 659 -12.66 -29.00 44.51
CA GLY A 659 -13.41 -30.17 44.09
C GLY A 659 -14.54 -29.79 43.14
N LEU A 660 -15.27 -28.72 43.45
CA LEU A 660 -16.31 -28.16 42.57
C LEU A 660 -15.72 -27.73 41.23
N GLY A 661 -14.54 -27.09 41.24
CA GLY A 661 -13.80 -26.78 40.02
C GLY A 661 -13.45 -28.03 39.21
N LYS A 662 -12.90 -29.08 39.86
CA LYS A 662 -12.58 -30.36 39.18
C LYS A 662 -13.83 -31.04 38.61
N ARG A 663 -14.97 -30.95 39.29
CA ARG A 663 -16.25 -31.52 38.87
C ARG A 663 -16.86 -30.80 37.66
N TRP A 664 -16.87 -29.47 37.66
CA TRP A 664 -17.65 -28.69 36.69
C TRP A 664 -16.83 -28.05 35.57
N VAL A 665 -15.60 -27.63 35.82
CA VAL A 665 -14.79 -26.92 34.81
C VAL A 665 -14.54 -27.78 33.55
N PRO A 666 -14.19 -29.08 33.64
CA PRO A 666 -14.03 -29.92 32.45
C PRO A 666 -15.33 -30.06 31.64
N TRP A 667 -16.46 -30.28 32.31
CA TRP A 667 -17.77 -30.37 31.69
C TRP A 667 -18.13 -29.09 30.94
N LEU A 668 -18.02 -27.94 31.60
CA LEU A 668 -18.30 -26.66 30.97
C LEU A 668 -17.36 -26.40 29.78
N CYS A 669 -16.07 -26.73 29.88
CA CYS A 669 -15.14 -26.57 28.75
C CYS A 669 -15.51 -27.45 27.55
N ALA A 670 -15.91 -28.70 27.79
CA ALA A 670 -16.29 -29.64 26.73
C ALA A 670 -17.50 -29.16 25.92
N TYR A 671 -18.51 -28.58 26.57
CA TYR A 671 -19.76 -28.17 25.91
C TYR A 671 -19.75 -26.73 25.38
N THR A 672 -18.83 -25.88 25.86
CA THR A 672 -18.79 -24.45 25.48
C THR A 672 -17.61 -24.08 24.59
N GLY A 673 -16.56 -24.90 24.54
CA GLY A 673 -15.28 -24.55 23.90
C GLY A 673 -14.57 -23.34 24.54
N ALA A 674 -15.02 -22.91 25.73
CA ALA A 674 -14.43 -21.78 26.44
C ALA A 674 -13.03 -22.12 26.96
N ARG A 675 -12.20 -21.09 27.18
CA ARG A 675 -10.89 -21.31 27.81
C ARG A 675 -11.14 -21.69 29.26
N VAL A 676 -10.39 -22.66 29.78
CA VAL A 676 -10.42 -23.03 31.21
C VAL A 676 -10.33 -21.81 32.13
N GLY A 677 -9.52 -20.80 31.78
CA GLY A 677 -9.44 -19.57 32.58
C GLY A 677 -10.71 -18.71 32.58
N GLU A 678 -11.51 -18.73 31.52
CA GLU A 678 -12.79 -18.04 31.43
C GLU A 678 -13.86 -18.76 32.28
N ILE A 679 -13.83 -20.10 32.34
CA ILE A 679 -14.75 -20.89 33.16
C ILE A 679 -14.38 -20.84 34.65
N VAL A 680 -13.08 -20.90 34.98
CA VAL A 680 -12.62 -20.88 36.38
C VAL A 680 -13.03 -19.59 37.11
N GLN A 681 -13.16 -18.47 36.41
CA GLN A 681 -13.57 -17.19 36.98
C GLN A 681 -15.09 -16.95 36.94
N LEU A 682 -15.90 -17.94 36.56
CA LEU A 682 -17.34 -17.77 36.41
C LEU A 682 -18.01 -17.46 37.76
N ARG A 683 -18.95 -16.53 37.77
CA ARG A 683 -19.72 -16.12 38.96
C ARG A 683 -21.16 -16.60 38.84
N LYS A 684 -21.87 -16.70 39.97
CA LYS A 684 -23.28 -17.09 40.00
C LYS A 684 -24.14 -16.19 39.10
N GLU A 685 -23.91 -14.88 39.14
CA GLU A 685 -24.61 -13.88 38.34
C GLU A 685 -24.35 -13.96 36.83
N ASP A 686 -23.28 -14.66 36.41
CA ASP A 686 -22.99 -14.84 34.99
C ASP A 686 -23.90 -15.90 34.35
N ILE A 687 -24.70 -16.64 35.14
CA ILE A 687 -25.65 -17.65 34.67
C ILE A 687 -27.07 -17.07 34.75
N ARG A 688 -27.72 -16.93 33.60
CA ARG A 688 -29.08 -16.37 33.52
C ARG A 688 -29.92 -17.11 32.50
N GLN A 689 -31.23 -16.93 32.58
CA GLN A 689 -32.13 -17.36 31.53
C GLN A 689 -32.30 -16.22 30.51
N ASP A 690 -32.17 -16.54 29.22
CA ASP A 690 -32.42 -15.64 28.10
C ASP A 690 -33.33 -16.33 27.08
N LYS A 691 -34.49 -15.74 26.79
CA LYS A 691 -35.48 -16.26 25.82
C LYS A 691 -35.81 -17.75 26.01
N GLY A 692 -35.98 -18.17 27.26
CA GLY A 692 -36.30 -19.55 27.62
C GLY A 692 -35.11 -20.50 27.74
N SER A 693 -33.91 -20.12 27.30
CA SER A 693 -32.70 -20.94 27.40
C SER A 693 -31.77 -20.45 28.51
N TRP A 694 -31.08 -21.35 29.21
CA TRP A 694 -30.02 -20.95 30.13
C TRP A 694 -28.74 -20.57 29.38
N VAL A 695 -28.10 -19.48 29.76
CA VAL A 695 -26.89 -18.96 29.13
C VAL A 695 -25.81 -18.63 30.16
N ILE A 696 -24.56 -18.81 29.75
CA ILE A 696 -23.35 -18.40 30.48
C ILE A 696 -22.83 -17.11 29.84
N THR A 697 -22.70 -16.06 30.63
CA THR A 697 -22.11 -14.78 30.21
C THR A 697 -20.63 -14.77 30.56
N ILE A 698 -19.75 -14.99 29.57
CA ILE A 698 -18.30 -14.86 29.76
C ILE A 698 -17.95 -13.39 29.58
N SER A 699 -17.71 -12.67 30.68
CA SER A 699 -17.48 -11.22 30.67
C SER A 699 -16.11 -10.82 31.26
N PRO A 700 -15.59 -9.63 30.90
CA PRO A 700 -14.40 -9.04 31.53
C PRO A 700 -14.61 -8.66 33.01
N GLU A 701 -15.87 -8.51 33.44
CA GLU A 701 -16.22 -8.13 34.82
C GLU A 701 -15.87 -9.24 35.81
N ALA A 702 -16.00 -10.50 35.39
CA ALA A 702 -15.60 -11.67 36.17
C ALA A 702 -14.07 -11.87 36.21
N GLY A 703 -13.32 -11.21 35.32
CA GLY A 703 -11.87 -11.36 35.22
C GLY A 703 -11.37 -11.33 33.78
N SER A 704 -10.06 -11.52 33.59
CA SER A 704 -9.41 -11.23 32.30
C SER A 704 -9.84 -12.16 31.16
N VAL A 705 -10.60 -11.62 30.21
CA VAL A 705 -10.91 -12.24 28.91
C VAL A 705 -9.96 -11.68 27.84
N LYS A 706 -9.44 -12.55 26.95
CA LYS A 706 -8.36 -12.18 26.01
C LYS A 706 -8.74 -11.06 25.04
N THR A 707 -10.00 -11.00 24.60
CA THR A 707 -10.51 -9.98 23.65
C THR A 707 -11.07 -8.75 24.36
N GLY A 708 -11.30 -8.81 25.68
CA GLY A 708 -12.01 -7.77 26.41
C GLY A 708 -13.50 -7.66 26.06
N GLU A 709 -14.03 -8.60 25.27
CA GLU A 709 -15.43 -8.62 24.84
C GLU A 709 -16.22 -9.66 25.63
N ALA A 710 -17.41 -9.27 26.09
CA ALA A 710 -18.36 -10.20 26.69
C ALA A 710 -19.03 -11.04 25.60
N ARG A 711 -19.34 -12.30 25.91
CA ARG A 711 -20.12 -13.18 25.03
C ARG A 711 -21.00 -14.11 25.82
N GLU A 712 -22.11 -14.48 25.22
CA GLU A 712 -23.07 -15.42 25.80
C GLU A 712 -22.94 -16.77 25.12
N VAL A 713 -22.97 -17.83 25.93
CA VAL A 713 -22.88 -19.21 25.48
C VAL A 713 -24.08 -19.98 26.05
N PRO A 714 -24.96 -20.56 25.20
CA PRO A 714 -26.04 -21.41 25.67
C PRO A 714 -25.53 -22.59 26.50
N LEU A 715 -26.19 -22.89 27.61
CA LEU A 715 -25.96 -24.11 28.37
C LEU A 715 -26.63 -25.28 27.66
N HIS A 716 -25.84 -26.29 27.34
CA HIS A 716 -26.35 -27.52 26.73
C HIS A 716 -27.23 -28.30 27.72
N ALA A 717 -28.32 -28.91 27.22
CA ALA A 717 -29.29 -29.66 28.03
C ALA A 717 -28.62 -30.71 28.93
N HIS A 718 -27.66 -31.46 28.38
CA HIS A 718 -26.91 -32.46 29.17
C HIS A 718 -26.16 -31.85 30.37
N VAL A 719 -25.62 -30.63 30.29
CA VAL A 719 -24.98 -29.97 31.45
C VAL A 719 -26.02 -29.63 32.53
N ILE A 720 -27.24 -29.29 32.10
CA ILE A 720 -28.37 -29.04 32.99
C ILE A 720 -28.80 -30.35 33.68
N GLU A 721 -28.97 -31.43 32.91
CA GLU A 721 -29.29 -32.78 33.41
C GLU A 721 -28.25 -33.31 34.41
N GLN A 722 -26.98 -32.94 34.22
CA GLN A 722 -25.92 -33.30 35.17
C GLN A 722 -26.07 -32.62 36.54
N GLY A 723 -26.96 -31.62 36.68
CA GLY A 723 -27.26 -30.92 37.93
C GLY A 723 -26.53 -29.58 38.09
N PHE A 724 -25.98 -29.00 37.02
CA PHE A 724 -25.17 -27.79 37.13
C PHE A 724 -25.97 -26.60 37.67
N LEU A 725 -27.23 -26.45 37.24
CA LEU A 725 -28.08 -25.34 37.69
C LEU A 725 -28.43 -25.45 39.17
N ASP A 726 -28.60 -26.66 39.70
CA ASP A 726 -28.89 -26.87 41.11
C ASP A 726 -27.67 -26.51 41.97
N PHE A 727 -26.47 -26.86 41.50
CA PHE A 727 -25.22 -26.37 42.08
C PHE A 727 -25.13 -24.83 42.07
N VAL A 728 -25.43 -24.18 40.94
CA VAL A 728 -25.39 -22.71 40.83
C VAL A 728 -26.40 -22.05 41.77
N LYS A 729 -27.62 -22.62 41.89
CA LYS A 729 -28.66 -22.12 42.81
C LYS A 729 -28.21 -22.22 44.26
N ALA A 730 -27.61 -23.35 44.66
CA ALA A 730 -27.10 -23.58 46.02
C ALA A 730 -25.83 -22.77 46.37
N SER A 731 -25.09 -22.32 45.35
CA SER A 731 -23.86 -21.55 45.56
C SER A 731 -24.13 -20.15 46.12
N PRO A 732 -23.24 -19.57 46.95
CA PRO A 732 -23.34 -18.17 47.36
C PRO A 732 -23.15 -17.22 46.16
N LYS A 733 -23.47 -15.93 46.36
CA LYS A 733 -23.21 -14.89 45.35
C LYS A 733 -21.70 -14.73 45.12
N GLY A 734 -21.28 -14.50 43.87
CA GLY A 734 -19.88 -14.34 43.49
C GLY A 734 -19.29 -15.55 42.77
N TYR A 735 -17.98 -15.74 42.85
CA TYR A 735 -17.25 -16.78 42.10
C TYR A 735 -17.67 -18.20 42.48
N LEU A 736 -17.91 -19.04 41.48
CA LEU A 736 -18.34 -20.44 41.68
C LEU A 736 -17.19 -21.38 42.05
N PHE A 737 -15.96 -21.07 41.64
CA PHE A 737 -14.81 -21.96 41.78
C PHE A 737 -13.58 -21.31 42.44
N ILE A 738 -13.74 -20.07 42.94
CA ILE A 738 -12.65 -19.28 43.52
C ILE A 738 -13.09 -18.71 44.87
N HIS A 739 -12.44 -19.18 45.93
CA HIS A 739 -12.45 -18.51 47.22
C HIS A 739 -11.36 -17.44 47.30
N LEU A 740 -11.74 -16.18 47.49
CA LEU A 740 -10.79 -15.08 47.71
C LEU A 740 -10.64 -14.80 49.21
N LYS A 741 -9.51 -15.20 49.80
CA LYS A 741 -9.14 -14.79 51.16
C LYS A 741 -8.90 -13.27 51.20
N LYS A 742 -9.17 -12.64 52.35
CA LYS A 742 -8.93 -11.20 52.56
C LYS A 742 -7.46 -10.86 52.25
N GLY A 743 -7.24 -9.88 51.37
CA GLY A 743 -5.90 -9.47 50.92
C GLY A 743 -5.23 -10.35 49.86
N ALA A 744 -5.84 -11.48 49.46
CA ALA A 744 -5.27 -12.35 48.44
C ALA A 744 -5.45 -11.78 47.03
N SER A 745 -4.43 -11.93 46.18
CA SER A 745 -4.50 -11.52 44.77
C SER A 745 -5.41 -12.47 43.99
N PHE A 746 -6.53 -11.96 43.47
CA PHE A 746 -7.43 -12.72 42.59
C PHE A 746 -6.68 -13.46 41.47
N ARG A 747 -5.71 -12.78 40.85
CA ARG A 747 -4.93 -13.31 39.73
C ARG A 747 -4.07 -14.50 40.12
N GLN A 748 -3.48 -14.49 41.32
CA GLN A 748 -2.69 -15.61 41.83
C GLN A 748 -3.60 -16.80 42.14
N THR A 749 -4.73 -16.58 42.82
CA THR A 749 -5.72 -17.62 43.12
C THR A 749 -6.29 -18.24 41.84
N TRP A 750 -6.64 -17.42 40.86
CA TRP A 750 -7.12 -17.84 39.54
C TRP A 750 -6.09 -18.69 38.78
N ARG A 751 -4.80 -18.31 38.80
CA ARG A 751 -3.72 -19.13 38.23
C ARG A 751 -3.58 -20.46 38.96
N GLY A 752 -3.60 -20.42 40.29
CA GLY A 752 -3.56 -21.62 41.12
C GLY A 752 -4.68 -22.59 40.74
N ARG A 753 -5.91 -22.11 40.63
CA ARG A 753 -7.05 -22.95 40.20
C ARG A 753 -6.84 -23.57 38.83
N LYS A 754 -6.41 -22.81 37.84
CA LYS A 754 -6.13 -23.35 36.50
C LYS A 754 -5.05 -24.44 36.50
N ASN A 755 -4.03 -24.29 37.35
CA ASN A 755 -2.97 -25.28 37.49
C ASN A 755 -3.49 -26.54 38.18
N VAL A 756 -4.38 -26.41 39.17
CA VAL A 756 -5.04 -27.56 39.79
C VAL A 756 -5.92 -28.32 38.79
N ILE A 757 -6.70 -27.61 37.95
CA ILE A 757 -7.46 -28.25 36.87
C ILE A 757 -6.54 -28.92 35.85
N ALA A 758 -5.42 -28.27 35.50
CA ALA A 758 -4.44 -28.88 34.60
C ALA A 758 -3.85 -30.18 35.18
N ALA A 759 -3.48 -30.17 36.47
CA ALA A 759 -2.96 -31.35 37.16
C ALA A 759 -4.01 -32.47 37.23
N PHE A 760 -5.26 -32.13 37.52
CA PHE A 760 -6.37 -33.08 37.52
C PHE A 760 -6.58 -33.75 36.15
N VAL A 761 -6.53 -32.98 35.07
CA VAL A 761 -6.61 -33.55 33.71
C VAL A 761 -5.37 -34.42 33.39
N ARG A 762 -4.19 -34.08 33.95
CA ARG A 762 -2.97 -34.87 33.76
C ARG A 762 -2.98 -36.22 34.46
N GLU A 763 -3.75 -36.40 35.52
CA GLU A 763 -3.96 -37.71 36.16
C GLU A 763 -4.55 -38.72 35.16
N VAL A 764 -5.37 -38.25 34.19
CA VAL A 764 -6.05 -39.08 33.19
C VAL A 764 -5.34 -39.06 31.84
N VAL A 765 -4.84 -37.90 31.42
CA VAL A 765 -4.15 -37.70 30.13
C VAL A 765 -2.69 -37.31 30.38
N PRO A 766 -1.79 -38.30 30.60
CA PRO A 766 -0.40 -38.05 30.92
C PRO A 766 0.42 -37.57 29.70
N ASP A 767 -0.10 -37.70 28.47
CA ASP A 767 0.63 -37.40 27.24
C ASP A 767 1.10 -35.93 27.18
N PRO A 768 2.43 -35.66 27.22
CA PRO A 768 2.96 -34.31 27.25
C PRO A 768 2.71 -33.51 25.96
N ASN A 769 2.30 -34.17 24.87
CA ASN A 769 2.05 -33.54 23.58
C ASN A 769 0.67 -32.87 23.48
N VAL A 770 -0.26 -33.20 24.37
CA VAL A 770 -1.57 -32.53 24.51
C VAL A 770 -1.51 -31.56 25.68
N ALA A 771 -2.03 -30.35 25.50
CA ALA A 771 -2.09 -29.38 26.59
C ALA A 771 -3.38 -29.60 27.40
N PRO A 772 -3.31 -29.87 28.73
CA PRO A 772 -4.45 -30.34 29.52
C PRO A 772 -5.62 -29.35 29.57
N ASN A 773 -5.34 -28.05 29.50
CA ASN A 773 -6.37 -27.00 29.51
C ASN A 773 -6.74 -26.49 28.11
N HIS A 774 -5.96 -26.82 27.08
CA HIS A 774 -6.17 -26.33 25.70
C HIS A 774 -6.73 -27.39 24.76
N GLY A 775 -6.66 -28.68 25.14
CA GLY A 775 -7.23 -29.79 24.37
C GLY A 775 -8.72 -29.63 24.10
N TRP A 776 -9.51 -29.16 25.07
CA TRP A 776 -10.97 -28.93 24.92
C TRP A 776 -11.38 -27.94 23.83
N ARG A 777 -10.49 -27.01 23.48
CA ARG A 777 -10.78 -25.93 22.54
C ARG A 777 -10.45 -26.30 21.10
N HIS A 778 -9.51 -27.22 20.94
CA HIS A 778 -9.22 -27.81 19.65
C HIS A 778 -10.31 -28.82 19.38
#